data_AF-A0AAU9UV46-F1
#
_entry.id   AF-A0AAU9UV46-F1
#
_cell.length_a   1.000
_cell.length_b   1.000
_cell.length_c   1.000
_cell.angle_alpha   90.00
_cell.angle_beta   90.00
_cell.angle_gamma   90.00
#
_symmetry.space_group_name_H-M   'P 1'
#
loop_
_entity.id
_entity.type
_entity.pdbx_description
1 polymer ?
#
loop_
_entity_poly.entity_id
_entity_poly.type
_entity_poly.pdbx_seq_one_letter_code
_entity_poly.pdbx_strand_id
1 'polypeptide(L)'
;MTKGFIWIATQINPFNYNLCRNSHEIGTSAYNTVRHDYCNVSKIGSSSSSVRLRCELRGPEGAVRVRQLRVLGAPALVPEPRPPAHPLHTLAERDTLRVFRLLTSQVFGKLLEWEQSSSESGEGTAAEEAAGDDSDLREHVVGILFAGHQLTSLQRQVMSHIVFAIGCEAARVRDDWETALLCADAAERAPDQPPRPPLIHHQQDNYCFEMLSLLLALSGSAVGRAHLAQRTELLADLLALLHTGSERVQRQVISLLRRMIAEVPPQKMLAALNYGGDVTRVTLLDHLVCYVGKAITVQVKVKGGGANNPSTVTLGSSVTPTPPAAWFMRGDTTKKHAHLVVKLLTDMAEDKVSSSWGMSTRSALVQYVRAVAQVEEADRRPARCVATPVVWLALAALCVCDHHHMELMNGSSEIRDPRGRDSAAEVRSHCTNHDDGSTLAVIECRSCGPLCAECDRFLHLNRAARNHQRQICKEEESAIRIDIHEGCGRAKLHWLLLLVDRRTLKALVEFRGLEGAGSAPNEPEGPVGLAGTCRFCGARGSSGLLAIGNVCADQQCQEHGREACTRVHGCGHACGGVRDEKTCLPCLFGCSGTELLRQDADDMCMICFTDPLQAAPAIQEDMTHWTLEELLAPIRRLSEEVRRKALMRLEYEGLAAGGSRGRAHDDPATYAMERYAYYVCHKCGKAYFGGLARCEAESSGWWEPTELVCGACSDVAGARTCPKHGADFLEYKCRYCCSVSTTRRYVYETMSCIVDQTADRSILVRDVAVFFCFGTSHFCNACHDDFQRVTNIPRHLLPQCPAGPKGEQLPGSTDECPLHVQHPPTGEEFALGCGVCRHAHAF
;
A
#
# COMPACT_ATOMS: atom_id res chain seq x y z
N MET A 1 32.73 42.37 12.09
CA MET A 1 32.24 40.98 12.20
C MET A 1 33.44 40.06 12.43
N THR A 2 33.72 39.73 13.68
CA THR A 2 34.79 38.82 14.10
C THR A 2 34.45 37.40 13.64
N LYS A 3 35.24 36.84 12.72
CA LYS A 3 35.15 35.43 12.32
C LYS A 3 35.58 34.56 13.50
N GLY A 4 34.64 33.90 14.17
CA GLY A 4 34.95 32.88 15.17
C GLY A 4 35.53 31.64 14.48
N PHE A 5 36.82 31.37 14.69
CA PHE A 5 37.47 30.15 14.22
C PHE A 5 37.17 28.99 15.17
N ILE A 6 36.86 27.82 14.61
CA ILE A 6 36.81 26.55 15.36
C ILE A 6 38.16 25.87 15.16
N TRP A 7 38.86 25.58 16.25
CA TRP A 7 40.16 24.92 16.21
C TRP A 7 39.98 23.40 16.34
N ILE A 8 40.34 22.67 15.29
CA ILE A 8 40.37 21.20 15.26
C ILE A 8 41.83 20.80 15.16
N ALA A 9 42.31 20.01 16.13
CA ALA A 9 43.64 19.41 16.07
C ALA A 9 43.54 17.95 15.63
N THR A 10 44.26 17.60 14.57
CA THR A 10 44.45 16.23 14.10
C THR A 10 45.89 15.82 14.35
N GLN A 11 46.10 14.74 15.11
CA GLN A 11 47.44 14.19 15.35
C GLN A 11 47.75 13.15 14.26
N ILE A 12 48.69 13.47 13.38
CA ILE A 12 49.22 12.57 12.34
C ILE A 12 50.70 12.39 12.68
N ASN A 13 51.20 11.15 12.80
CA ASN A 13 52.61 10.93 13.16
C ASN A 13 53.41 10.48 11.93
N PRO A 14 54.50 11.17 11.54
CA PRO A 14 55.53 10.64 10.67
C PRO A 14 56.60 9.93 11.53
N PHE A 15 56.95 8.71 11.18
CA PHE A 15 58.12 8.03 11.77
C PHE A 15 59.41 8.73 11.30
N ASN A 16 60.03 9.57 12.14
CA ASN A 16 61.47 9.52 12.53
C ASN A 16 62.05 10.85 13.13
N TYR A 17 62.60 10.71 14.34
CA TYR A 17 63.78 11.34 15.00
C TYR A 17 63.93 12.86 15.28
N ASN A 18 63.92 13.16 16.60
CA ASN A 18 64.89 13.92 17.45
C ASN A 18 65.55 15.24 16.98
N LEU A 19 65.37 16.32 17.75
CA LEU A 19 66.38 17.02 18.59
C LEU A 19 66.08 18.53 18.80
N CYS A 20 66.40 18.95 20.02
CA CYS A 20 66.74 20.31 20.49
C CYS A 20 65.71 21.15 21.27
N ARG A 21 66.12 21.34 22.53
CA ARG A 21 65.67 22.14 23.67
C ARG A 21 65.92 23.65 23.51
N ASN A 22 65.19 24.41 24.33
CA ASN A 22 65.50 25.74 24.92
C ASN A 22 65.54 26.95 23.96
N SER A 23 64.61 27.90 24.11
CA SER A 23 64.72 29.10 24.98
C SER A 23 63.56 30.07 24.72
N HIS A 24 63.26 30.87 25.75
CA HIS A 24 62.19 31.86 25.82
C HIS A 24 62.50 33.14 25.01
N GLU A 25 61.42 33.86 24.67
CA GLU A 25 61.29 35.30 24.43
C GLU A 25 61.28 35.92 23.01
N ILE A 26 60.12 36.55 22.75
CA ILE A 26 59.84 37.77 21.99
C ILE A 26 59.79 37.69 20.45
N GLY A 27 58.57 37.94 19.95
CA GLY A 27 58.36 38.89 18.85
C GLY A 27 58.36 38.33 17.44
N THR A 28 57.16 38.24 16.86
CA THR A 28 56.85 38.38 15.42
C THR A 28 57.54 37.45 14.40
N SER A 29 56.66 36.78 13.64
CA SER A 29 56.88 36.21 12.30
C SER A 29 57.61 34.87 12.18
N ALA A 30 56.91 33.98 11.47
CA ALA A 30 57.33 32.75 10.80
C ALA A 30 57.59 31.53 11.68
N TYR A 31 56.76 30.49 11.53
CA TYR A 31 57.25 29.12 11.36
C TYR A 31 56.28 28.28 10.50
N ASN A 32 56.76 28.00 9.30
CA ASN A 32 56.60 26.79 8.49
C ASN A 32 55.19 26.25 8.21
N THR A 33 54.65 26.76 7.10
CA THR A 33 53.85 26.03 6.11
C THR A 33 54.37 24.61 5.84
N VAL A 34 53.65 23.59 6.32
CA VAL A 34 53.51 22.32 5.60
C VAL A 34 52.29 22.48 4.70
N ARG A 35 52.54 22.51 3.39
CA ARG A 35 51.54 22.73 2.34
C ARG A 35 50.60 21.52 2.22
N HIS A 36 49.30 21.82 2.32
CA HIS A 36 48.15 21.14 1.72
C HIS A 36 47.84 19.69 2.09
N ASP A 37 47.25 19.49 3.28
CA ASP A 37 46.15 18.53 3.48
C ASP A 37 44.86 19.34 3.62
N TYR A 38 43.96 19.26 2.64
CA TYR A 38 42.71 20.03 2.62
C TYR A 38 41.71 19.45 3.64
N CYS A 39 41.78 19.88 4.90
CA CYS A 39 40.66 19.75 5.82
C CYS A 39 39.66 20.88 5.53
N ASN A 40 38.62 20.59 4.75
CA ASN A 40 37.51 21.53 4.57
C ASN A 40 36.56 21.41 5.76
N VAL A 41 36.56 22.43 6.62
CA VAL A 41 35.61 22.57 7.72
C VAL A 41 34.59 23.62 7.30
N SER A 42 33.41 23.18 6.85
CA SER A 42 32.31 24.08 6.51
C SER A 42 31.33 24.18 7.68
N LYS A 43 31.00 25.41 8.08
CA LYS A 43 29.92 25.70 9.02
C LYS A 43 28.60 25.60 8.26
N ILE A 44 27.86 24.51 8.46
CA ILE A 44 26.52 24.35 7.88
C ILE A 44 25.52 24.91 8.89
N GLY A 45 24.87 26.03 8.54
CA GLY A 45 23.59 26.51 9.09
C GLY A 45 23.43 26.69 10.62
N SER A 46 23.09 27.90 11.05
CA SER A 46 22.84 28.24 12.47
C SER A 46 21.37 28.07 12.89
N SER A 47 21.07 27.13 13.79
CA SER A 47 19.97 27.25 14.76
C SER A 47 20.28 26.57 16.10
N SER A 48 19.64 27.06 17.15
CA SER A 48 20.11 27.09 18.54
C SER A 48 20.10 25.73 19.24
N SER A 49 21.29 25.13 19.38
CA SER A 49 21.83 24.42 20.56
C SER A 49 22.93 23.42 20.18
N SER A 50 23.12 23.13 18.89
CA SER A 50 24.20 22.27 18.39
C SER A 50 24.95 22.90 17.22
N VAL A 51 26.29 22.94 17.29
CA VAL A 51 27.15 23.30 16.16
C VAL A 51 27.58 22.00 15.46
N ARG A 52 27.13 21.77 14.23
CA ARG A 52 27.59 20.62 13.42
C ARG A 52 28.87 21.00 12.68
N LEU A 53 29.88 20.14 12.79
CA LEU A 53 31.16 20.26 12.08
C LEU A 53 31.28 19.09 11.10
N ARG A 54 31.20 19.37 9.81
CA ARG A 54 31.56 18.40 8.77
C ARG A 54 33.07 18.52 8.52
N CYS A 55 33.80 17.45 8.83
CA CYS A 55 35.23 17.36 8.57
C CYS A 55 35.46 16.34 7.46
N GLU A 56 35.84 16.80 6.28
CA GLU A 56 36.25 15.91 5.20
C GLU A 56 37.77 15.75 5.26
N LEU A 57 38.24 14.55 5.59
CA LEU A 57 39.66 14.23 5.76
C LEU A 57 40.09 13.35 4.59
N ARG A 58 40.81 13.94 3.63
CA ARG A 58 41.38 13.22 2.48
C ARG A 58 42.88 13.05 2.70
N GLY A 59 43.36 11.82 2.63
CA GLY A 59 44.78 11.50 2.66
C GLY A 59 45.30 11.16 1.26
N PRO A 60 46.61 11.29 1.00
CA PRO A 60 47.22 10.92 -0.28
C PRO A 60 47.18 9.40 -0.55
N GLU A 61 46.98 8.57 0.48
CA GLU A 61 46.90 7.11 0.38
C GLU A 61 45.72 6.55 1.22
N GLY A 62 45.07 5.47 0.76
CA GLY A 62 43.93 4.84 1.43
C GLY A 62 44.23 4.14 2.78
N ALA A 63 45.51 4.09 3.17
CA ALA A 63 45.98 3.49 4.42
C ALA A 63 45.98 4.46 5.62
N VAL A 64 45.84 5.78 5.39
CA VAL A 64 45.83 6.77 6.47
C VAL A 64 44.53 6.65 7.26
N ARG A 65 44.64 6.34 8.56
CA ARG A 65 43.52 6.20 9.50
C ARG A 65 43.56 7.33 10.52
N VAL A 66 42.46 8.05 10.67
CA VAL A 66 42.29 9.09 11.69
C VAL A 66 42.05 8.39 13.03
N ARG A 67 42.97 8.53 13.98
CA ARG A 67 42.85 7.87 15.29
C ARG A 67 42.01 8.65 16.29
N GLN A 68 42.07 9.98 16.27
CA GLN A 68 41.39 10.82 17.24
C GLN A 68 41.04 12.17 16.63
N LEU A 69 39.81 12.61 16.87
CA LEU A 69 39.33 13.96 16.58
C LEU A 69 38.98 14.61 17.92
N ARG A 70 39.57 15.77 18.24
CA ARG A 70 39.31 16.48 19.50
C ARG A 70 38.87 17.91 19.22
N VAL A 71 37.69 18.27 19.73
CA VAL A 71 37.15 19.64 19.68
C VAL A 71 37.78 20.44 20.81
N LEU A 72 38.54 21.49 20.50
CA LEU A 72 39.31 22.27 21.48
C LEU A 72 38.55 23.45 22.08
N GLY A 73 37.43 23.86 21.47
CA GLY A 73 36.54 24.90 21.99
C GLY A 73 35.36 25.19 21.07
N ALA A 74 34.24 25.62 21.66
CA ALA A 74 33.06 26.12 20.96
C ALA A 74 32.69 27.50 21.52
N PRO A 75 32.24 28.47 20.71
CA PRO A 75 31.84 29.79 21.22
C PRO A 75 30.63 29.65 22.15
N ALA A 76 30.68 30.32 23.32
CA ALA A 76 29.54 30.40 24.22
C ALA A 76 28.37 31.13 23.54
N LEU A 77 27.19 30.50 23.50
CA LEU A 77 25.98 31.09 22.93
C LEU A 77 25.42 32.14 23.90
N VAL A 78 25.80 33.40 23.70
CA VAL A 78 25.04 34.54 24.27
C VAL A 78 23.71 34.61 23.50
N PRO A 79 22.54 34.60 24.17
CA PRO A 79 21.27 34.76 23.50
C PRO A 79 21.09 36.24 23.11
N GLU A 80 21.67 36.64 21.98
CA GLU A 80 21.27 37.89 21.34
C GLU A 80 19.91 37.72 20.63
N PRO A 81 19.03 38.73 20.64
CA PRO A 81 17.85 38.76 19.79
C PRO A 81 18.31 38.64 18.34
N ARG A 82 17.89 37.58 17.64
CA ARG A 82 18.25 37.36 16.23
C ARG A 82 17.77 38.52 15.34
N PRO A 83 18.59 39.00 14.39
CA PRO A 83 18.03 39.64 13.21
C PRO A 83 17.26 38.57 12.40
N PRO A 84 16.14 38.93 11.75
CA PRO A 84 15.34 38.01 10.94
C PRO A 84 16.22 37.41 9.83
N ALA A 85 15.87 36.19 9.36
CA ALA A 85 16.53 35.51 8.26
C ALA A 85 16.91 36.50 7.16
N HIS A 86 18.19 36.54 6.76
CA HIS A 86 18.73 37.57 5.88
C HIS A 86 17.82 37.70 4.64
N PRO A 87 17.12 38.83 4.42
CA PRO A 87 16.14 38.99 3.35
C PRO A 87 16.71 38.61 1.98
N LEU A 88 18.03 38.79 1.81
CA LEU A 88 18.81 38.49 0.61
C LEU A 88 18.81 37.01 0.18
N HIS A 89 18.69 36.03 1.09
CA HIS A 89 18.69 34.61 0.69
C HIS A 89 17.32 34.19 0.12
N THR A 90 16.25 34.55 0.81
CA THR A 90 14.86 34.41 0.31
C THR A 90 14.60 35.26 -0.93
N LEU A 91 15.21 36.45 -1.05
CA LEU A 91 15.19 37.23 -2.29
C LEU A 91 15.97 36.50 -3.39
N ALA A 92 17.16 35.96 -3.12
CA ALA A 92 17.95 35.24 -4.10
C ALA A 92 17.25 33.97 -4.60
N GLU A 93 16.61 33.18 -3.73
CA GLU A 93 15.79 32.02 -4.11
C GLU A 93 14.58 32.44 -4.96
N ARG A 94 13.84 33.47 -4.52
CA ARG A 94 12.68 33.98 -5.25
C ARG A 94 13.05 34.56 -6.61
N ASP A 95 14.13 35.32 -6.68
CA ASP A 95 14.59 35.98 -7.90
C ASP A 95 15.24 34.95 -8.83
N THR A 96 15.94 33.95 -8.29
CA THR A 96 16.45 32.79 -9.04
C THR A 96 15.29 31.96 -9.59
N LEU A 97 14.28 31.64 -8.79
CA LEU A 97 13.04 30.97 -9.26
C LEU A 97 12.32 31.76 -10.33
N ARG A 98 12.21 33.10 -10.20
CA ARG A 98 11.62 33.95 -11.23
C ARG A 98 12.42 33.92 -12.52
N VAL A 99 13.74 34.06 -12.46
CA VAL A 99 14.62 33.96 -13.63
C VAL A 99 14.53 32.58 -14.26
N PHE A 100 14.49 31.52 -13.45
CA PHE A 100 14.31 30.15 -13.92
C PHE A 100 12.96 29.95 -14.60
N ARG A 101 11.85 30.43 -14.02
CA ARG A 101 10.51 30.37 -14.64
C ARG A 101 10.44 31.13 -15.96
N LEU A 102 11.11 32.28 -16.05
CA LEU A 102 11.22 33.05 -17.29
C LEU A 102 12.05 32.29 -18.34
N LEU A 103 13.16 31.67 -17.94
CA LEU A 103 13.99 30.87 -18.85
C LEU A 103 13.26 29.60 -19.30
N THR A 104 12.62 28.87 -18.39
CA THR A 104 11.89 27.64 -18.74
C THR A 104 10.65 27.95 -19.57
N SER A 105 9.93 29.04 -19.31
CA SER A 105 8.81 29.46 -20.16
C SER A 105 9.26 29.93 -21.55
N GLN A 106 10.45 30.52 -21.68
CA GLN A 106 11.03 30.86 -22.98
C GLN A 106 11.53 29.62 -23.74
N VAL A 107 12.06 28.62 -23.03
CA VAL A 107 12.69 27.43 -23.62
C VAL A 107 11.69 26.30 -23.89
N PHE A 108 10.61 26.23 -23.11
CA PHE A 108 9.59 25.19 -23.15
C PHE A 108 8.15 25.75 -23.33
N GLY A 109 8.00 27.04 -23.65
CA GLY A 109 6.70 27.71 -23.80
C GLY A 109 6.01 28.04 -22.47
N LYS A 110 4.88 28.77 -22.51
CA LYS A 110 4.06 29.17 -21.31
C LYS A 110 3.44 28.00 -20.53
N LEU A 111 3.89 26.78 -20.77
CA LEU A 111 3.37 25.51 -20.29
C LEU A 111 3.51 25.32 -18.76
N LEU A 112 4.31 26.18 -18.10
CA LEU A 112 4.68 26.07 -16.69
C LEU A 112 4.01 27.13 -15.78
N GLU A 113 3.21 28.05 -16.34
CA GLU A 113 2.55 29.12 -15.55
C GLU A 113 1.22 28.67 -14.89
N TRP A 114 0.66 27.52 -15.28
CA TRP A 114 -0.70 27.12 -14.88
C TRP A 114 -0.82 26.51 -13.47
N GLU A 115 0.28 26.01 -12.87
CA GLU A 115 0.27 25.36 -11.54
C GLU A 115 0.12 26.32 -10.34
N GLN A 116 0.19 27.64 -10.56
CA GLN A 116 0.01 28.63 -9.49
C GLN A 116 -1.45 28.87 -9.10
N SER A 117 -2.42 28.42 -9.89
CA SER A 117 -3.85 28.59 -9.58
C SER A 117 -4.38 27.62 -8.50
N SER A 118 -3.60 26.62 -8.12
CA SER A 118 -3.96 25.58 -7.13
C SER A 118 -3.47 25.83 -5.70
N SER A 119 -2.90 27.01 -5.40
CA SER A 119 -2.15 27.25 -4.15
C SER A 119 -2.86 28.10 -3.08
N GLU A 120 -4.06 28.63 -3.31
CA GLU A 120 -4.72 29.58 -2.37
C GLU A 120 -6.05 29.12 -1.74
N SER A 121 -6.46 27.85 -1.88
CA SER A 121 -7.61 27.33 -1.13
C SER A 121 -7.17 26.20 -0.19
N GLY A 122 -7.00 26.54 1.09
CA GLY A 122 -6.87 25.56 2.15
C GLY A 122 -8.21 24.89 2.41
N GLU A 123 -8.46 23.75 1.76
CA GLU A 123 -9.45 22.76 2.19
C GLU A 123 -9.07 21.41 1.58
N GLY A 124 -9.09 20.37 2.41
CA GLY A 124 -8.62 19.04 2.08
C GLY A 124 -9.51 18.32 1.08
N THR A 125 -8.91 17.31 0.45
CA THR A 125 -9.55 16.18 -0.25
C THR A 125 -10.39 16.50 -1.49
N ALA A 126 -9.74 16.65 -2.67
CA ALA A 126 -10.28 16.28 -4.00
C ALA A 126 -9.38 16.76 -5.15
N ALA A 127 -8.13 16.31 -5.25
CA ALA A 127 -7.21 16.76 -6.31
C ALA A 127 -6.31 15.64 -6.88
N GLU A 128 -6.90 14.48 -7.19
CA GLU A 128 -6.18 13.40 -7.90
C GLU A 128 -6.83 12.86 -9.17
N GLU A 129 -8.03 13.28 -9.58
CA GLU A 129 -8.66 12.65 -10.76
C GLU A 129 -8.88 13.57 -11.97
N ALA A 130 -8.63 14.88 -11.85
CA ALA A 130 -8.63 15.80 -12.98
C ALA A 130 -7.25 15.90 -13.70
N ALA A 131 -6.29 15.05 -13.36
CA ALA A 131 -4.93 15.10 -13.92
C ALA A 131 -4.72 14.23 -15.17
N GLY A 132 -5.73 13.50 -15.66
CA GLY A 132 -5.62 12.68 -16.88
C GLY A 132 -5.72 13.50 -18.18
N ASP A 133 -6.73 14.35 -18.30
CA ASP A 133 -7.05 15.04 -19.56
C ASP A 133 -6.18 16.30 -19.80
N ASP A 134 -5.81 17.02 -18.74
CA ASP A 134 -4.80 18.09 -18.83
C ASP A 134 -3.38 17.53 -18.95
N SER A 135 -3.14 16.29 -18.47
CA SER A 135 -1.88 15.56 -18.73
C SER A 135 -1.76 15.19 -20.18
N ASP A 136 -2.79 14.66 -20.84
CA ASP A 136 -2.72 14.28 -22.25
C ASP A 136 -2.59 15.50 -23.17
N LEU A 137 -3.25 16.63 -22.86
CA LEU A 137 -3.05 17.90 -23.56
C LEU A 137 -1.67 18.51 -23.28
N ARG A 138 -1.16 18.47 -22.03
CA ARG A 138 0.23 18.84 -21.71
C ARG A 138 1.22 17.93 -22.42
N GLU A 139 1.02 16.62 -22.42
CA GLU A 139 1.87 15.62 -23.09
C GLU A 139 1.84 15.82 -24.60
N HIS A 140 0.71 16.21 -25.18
CA HIS A 140 0.59 16.55 -26.59
C HIS A 140 1.31 17.87 -26.93
N VAL A 141 1.14 18.93 -26.13
CA VAL A 141 1.81 20.23 -26.37
C VAL A 141 3.32 20.15 -26.10
N VAL A 142 3.73 19.43 -25.05
CA VAL A 142 5.14 19.08 -24.80
C VAL A 142 5.63 18.16 -25.92
N GLY A 143 4.82 17.21 -26.40
CA GLY A 143 5.12 16.37 -27.55
C GLY A 143 5.37 17.17 -28.83
N ILE A 144 4.63 18.27 -29.05
CA ILE A 144 4.82 19.21 -30.16
C ILE A 144 6.10 20.04 -29.97
N LEU A 145 6.38 20.53 -28.76
CA LEU A 145 7.61 21.28 -28.43
C LEU A 145 8.87 20.42 -28.52
N PHE A 146 8.73 19.10 -28.36
CA PHE A 146 9.78 18.10 -28.41
C PHE A 146 9.64 17.17 -29.65
N ALA A 147 8.94 17.62 -30.69
CA ALA A 147 8.70 16.84 -31.92
C ALA A 147 9.98 16.53 -32.70
N GLY A 148 11.09 17.22 -32.40
CA GLY A 148 12.42 16.83 -32.84
C GLY A 148 12.98 15.69 -31.98
N HIS A 149 13.59 14.68 -32.59
CA HIS A 149 14.18 13.53 -31.89
C HIS A 149 15.28 13.88 -30.85
N GLN A 150 15.66 15.16 -30.65
CA GLN A 150 16.71 15.59 -29.72
C GLN A 150 16.44 16.96 -29.09
N LEU A 151 16.84 17.10 -27.83
CA LEU A 151 16.87 18.37 -27.10
C LEU A 151 17.92 19.34 -27.66
N THR A 152 17.56 20.62 -27.76
CA THR A 152 18.51 21.70 -28.08
C THR A 152 19.62 21.82 -27.03
N SER A 153 20.74 22.44 -27.39
CA SER A 153 21.86 22.71 -26.46
C SER A 153 21.40 23.45 -25.21
N LEU A 154 20.57 24.49 -25.39
CA LEU A 154 20.04 25.29 -24.29
C LEU A 154 19.11 24.49 -23.39
N GLN A 155 18.20 23.68 -23.96
CA GLN A 155 17.32 22.79 -23.19
C GLN A 155 18.11 21.81 -22.33
N ARG A 156 19.17 21.18 -22.90
CA ARG A 156 20.05 20.26 -22.16
C ARG A 156 20.77 20.96 -21.01
N GLN A 157 21.22 22.19 -21.21
CA GLN A 157 21.91 22.95 -20.17
C GLN A 157 20.96 23.38 -19.05
N VAL A 158 19.77 23.88 -19.37
CA VAL A 158 18.72 24.21 -18.38
C VAL A 158 18.34 22.98 -17.57
N MET A 159 18.12 21.82 -18.22
CA MET A 159 17.84 20.56 -17.53
C MET A 159 18.98 20.13 -16.60
N SER A 160 20.23 20.27 -17.03
CA SER A 160 21.39 19.96 -16.18
C SER A 160 21.44 20.83 -14.92
N HIS A 161 21.05 22.10 -15.02
CA HIS A 161 20.96 22.99 -13.86
C HIS A 161 19.82 22.62 -12.91
N ILE A 162 18.64 22.24 -13.44
CA ILE A 162 17.51 21.78 -12.62
C ILE A 162 17.89 20.52 -11.85
N VAL A 163 18.50 19.53 -12.53
CA VAL A 163 18.96 18.29 -11.90
C VAL A 163 20.00 18.58 -10.81
N PHE A 164 20.97 19.45 -11.08
CA PHE A 164 21.96 19.86 -10.08
C PHE A 164 21.33 20.55 -8.87
N ALA A 165 20.35 21.43 -9.08
CA ALA A 165 19.62 22.10 -8.01
C ALA A 165 18.84 21.11 -7.13
N ILE A 166 18.18 20.12 -7.76
CA ILE A 166 17.51 19.04 -7.03
C ILE A 166 18.50 18.22 -6.21
N GLY A 167 19.68 17.90 -6.74
CA GLY A 167 20.71 17.20 -5.97
C GLY A 167 21.21 18.00 -4.77
N CYS A 168 21.37 19.32 -4.91
CA CYS A 168 21.70 20.19 -3.77
C CYS A 168 20.59 20.20 -2.71
N GLU A 169 19.32 20.29 -3.14
CA GLU A 169 18.19 20.26 -2.21
C GLU A 169 18.00 18.88 -1.57
N ALA A 170 18.18 17.79 -2.31
CA ALA A 170 18.11 16.43 -1.78
C ALA A 170 19.17 16.21 -0.70
N ALA A 171 20.40 16.68 -0.92
CA ALA A 171 21.46 16.64 0.08
C ALA A 171 21.11 17.49 1.31
N ARG A 172 20.61 18.72 1.11
CA ARG A 172 20.21 19.61 2.21
C ARG A 172 19.08 19.01 3.06
N VAL A 173 18.01 18.55 2.41
CA VAL A 173 16.84 17.95 3.07
C VAL A 173 17.25 16.69 3.83
N ARG A 174 18.14 15.87 3.26
CA ARG A 174 18.69 14.70 3.95
C ARG A 174 19.51 15.09 5.19
N ASP A 175 20.40 16.08 5.08
CA ASP A 175 21.19 16.56 6.21
C ASP A 175 20.30 17.11 7.35
N ASP A 176 19.24 17.85 7.00
CA ASP A 176 18.24 18.38 7.94
C ASP A 176 17.46 17.23 8.62
N TRP A 177 17.01 16.25 7.84
CA TRP A 177 16.30 15.07 8.33
C TRP A 177 17.17 14.21 9.28
N GLU A 178 18.44 13.97 8.93
CA GLU A 178 19.39 13.26 9.81
C GLU A 178 19.62 14.04 11.11
N THR A 179 19.61 15.38 11.06
CA THR A 179 19.67 16.23 12.27
C THR A 179 18.44 16.04 13.15
N ALA A 180 17.26 16.08 12.56
CA ALA A 180 16.00 15.92 13.29
C ALA A 180 15.95 14.57 14.03
N LEU A 181 16.37 13.49 13.37
CA LEU A 181 16.46 12.16 13.99
C LEU A 181 17.45 12.12 15.16
N LEU A 182 18.66 12.65 14.99
CA LEU A 182 19.67 12.68 16.06
C LEU A 182 19.23 13.53 17.26
N CYS A 183 18.50 14.61 17.01
CA CYS A 183 17.93 15.45 18.05
C CYS A 183 16.78 14.74 18.78
N ALA A 184 15.93 13.98 18.07
CA ALA A 184 14.88 13.16 18.67
C ALA A 184 15.47 12.06 19.56
N ASP A 185 16.45 11.30 19.06
CA ASP A 185 17.18 10.27 19.82
C ASP A 185 17.85 10.82 21.09
N ALA A 186 18.32 12.07 21.06
CA ALA A 186 18.94 12.74 22.21
C ALA A 186 17.91 13.21 23.24
N ALA A 187 16.72 13.63 22.79
CA ALA A 187 15.63 14.06 23.67
C ALA A 187 15.04 12.87 24.46
N GLU A 188 14.89 11.70 23.85
CA GLU A 188 14.40 10.49 24.52
C GLU A 188 15.33 9.97 25.63
N ARG A 189 16.63 10.31 25.58
CA ARG A 189 17.64 9.90 26.58
C ARG A 189 17.76 10.83 27.79
N ALA A 190 17.07 11.98 27.80
CA ALA A 190 17.12 12.97 28.87
C ALA A 190 15.71 13.29 29.42
N PRO A 191 15.14 12.42 30.29
CA PRO A 191 13.74 12.50 30.72
C PRO A 191 13.37 13.69 31.63
N ASP A 192 14.35 14.43 32.15
CA ASP A 192 14.16 15.51 33.14
C ASP A 192 13.94 16.92 32.55
N GLN A 193 13.84 17.07 31.23
CA GLN A 193 13.54 18.36 30.58
C GLN A 193 12.13 18.39 30.01
N PRO A 194 11.37 19.49 30.19
CA PRO A 194 10.05 19.62 29.58
C PRO A 194 10.16 19.45 28.06
N PRO A 195 9.18 18.82 27.41
CA PRO A 195 9.22 18.57 25.97
C PRO A 195 9.37 19.91 25.26
N ARG A 196 10.55 20.17 24.69
CA ARG A 196 10.71 21.31 23.79
C ARG A 196 9.80 21.03 22.59
N PRO A 197 8.96 22.01 22.16
CA PRO A 197 8.17 21.82 20.95
C PRO A 197 9.14 21.45 19.83
N PRO A 198 8.81 20.44 19.01
CA PRO A 198 9.64 20.12 17.86
C PRO A 198 9.75 21.42 17.07
N LEU A 199 10.98 21.90 16.87
CA LEU A 199 11.24 22.94 15.89
C LEU A 199 11.00 22.28 14.54
N ILE A 200 9.73 22.12 14.17
CA ILE A 200 9.32 21.93 12.79
C ILE A 200 9.74 23.23 12.13
N HIS A 201 10.98 23.28 11.68
CA HIS A 201 11.43 24.26 10.74
C HIS A 201 10.43 24.15 9.60
N HIS A 202 9.57 25.16 9.43
CA HIS A 202 8.75 25.29 8.24
C HIS A 202 9.70 25.10 7.06
N GLN A 203 9.68 23.89 6.48
CA GLN A 203 10.51 23.52 5.35
C GLN A 203 10.15 24.52 4.26
N GLN A 204 11.05 25.44 3.94
CA GLN A 204 11.00 26.12 2.65
C GLN A 204 11.40 25.09 1.60
N ASP A 205 10.51 24.13 1.35
CA ASP A 205 10.59 23.14 0.27
C ASP A 205 9.99 23.70 -1.03
N ASN A 206 9.51 24.95 -1.03
CA ASN A 206 9.00 25.64 -2.22
C ASN A 206 9.97 25.54 -3.40
N TYR A 207 11.28 25.78 -3.16
CA TYR A 207 12.28 25.69 -4.22
C TYR A 207 12.40 24.27 -4.78
N CYS A 208 12.54 23.27 -3.91
CA CYS A 208 12.64 21.86 -4.29
C CYS A 208 11.37 21.37 -5.02
N PHE A 209 10.19 21.68 -4.48
CA PHE A 209 8.89 21.35 -5.07
C PHE A 209 8.74 21.96 -6.47
N GLU A 210 9.08 23.23 -6.65
CA GLU A 210 9.00 23.88 -7.95
C GLU A 210 9.96 23.24 -8.96
N MET A 211 11.21 22.91 -8.56
CA MET A 211 12.16 22.21 -9.44
C MET A 211 11.66 20.83 -9.85
N LEU A 212 11.05 20.08 -8.92
CA LEU A 212 10.44 18.78 -9.20
C LEU A 212 9.20 18.91 -10.11
N SER A 213 8.40 19.96 -9.93
CA SER A 213 7.24 20.27 -10.78
C SER A 213 7.67 20.51 -12.23
N LEU A 214 8.76 21.27 -12.42
CA LEU A 214 9.38 21.48 -13.73
C LEU A 214 9.82 20.14 -14.36
N LEU A 215 10.50 19.27 -13.60
CA LEU A 215 10.90 17.95 -14.11
C LEU A 215 9.70 17.05 -14.42
N LEU A 216 8.66 17.10 -13.60
CA LEU A 216 7.44 16.34 -13.80
C LEU A 216 6.75 16.76 -15.10
N ALA A 217 6.61 18.06 -15.37
CA ALA A 217 6.10 18.55 -16.65
C ALA A 217 6.95 18.06 -17.84
N LEU A 218 8.28 18.12 -17.74
CA LEU A 218 9.21 17.68 -18.80
C LEU A 218 9.11 16.17 -19.06
N SER A 219 8.90 15.37 -18.01
CA SER A 219 8.72 13.91 -18.11
C SER A 219 7.42 13.49 -18.83
N GLY A 220 6.54 14.43 -19.18
CA GLY A 220 5.37 14.14 -20.03
C GLY A 220 5.75 13.71 -21.46
N SER A 221 6.90 14.15 -21.99
CA SER A 221 7.36 13.70 -23.32
C SER A 221 8.32 12.51 -23.25
N ALA A 222 8.26 11.62 -24.25
CA ALA A 222 9.19 10.50 -24.39
C ALA A 222 10.66 10.96 -24.48
N VAL A 223 10.93 12.06 -25.20
CA VAL A 223 12.28 12.66 -25.31
C VAL A 223 12.76 13.19 -23.94
N GLY A 224 11.88 13.85 -23.19
CA GLY A 224 12.16 14.32 -21.84
C GLY A 224 12.46 13.16 -20.88
N ARG A 225 11.64 12.11 -20.88
CA ARG A 225 11.88 10.90 -20.06
C ARG A 225 13.19 10.22 -20.41
N ALA A 226 13.47 10.02 -21.69
CA ALA A 226 14.72 9.41 -22.15
C ALA A 226 15.96 10.21 -21.71
N HIS A 227 15.90 11.55 -21.73
CA HIS A 227 17.01 12.38 -21.25
C HIS A 227 17.18 12.32 -19.72
N LEU A 228 16.08 12.36 -18.96
CA LEU A 228 16.12 12.23 -17.51
C LEU A 228 16.62 10.85 -17.08
N ALA A 229 16.22 9.78 -17.78
CA ALA A 229 16.67 8.41 -17.57
C ALA A 229 18.18 8.18 -17.84
N GLN A 230 18.86 9.13 -18.49
CA GLN A 230 20.32 9.11 -18.66
C GLN A 230 21.06 9.74 -17.47
N ARG A 231 20.39 10.52 -16.62
CA ARG A 231 20.99 11.19 -15.47
C ARG A 231 20.91 10.29 -14.23
N THR A 232 21.95 9.51 -13.99
CA THR A 232 22.01 8.55 -12.88
C THR A 232 21.99 9.20 -11.51
N GLU A 233 22.58 10.38 -11.36
CA GLU A 233 22.60 11.16 -10.11
C GLU A 233 21.18 11.53 -9.66
N LEU A 234 20.33 11.95 -10.61
CA LEU A 234 18.94 12.29 -10.34
C LEU A 234 18.16 11.14 -9.70
N LEU A 235 18.43 9.89 -10.11
CA LEU A 235 17.73 8.72 -9.56
C LEU A 235 18.01 8.55 -8.06
N ALA A 236 19.26 8.74 -7.64
CA ALA A 236 19.64 8.69 -6.24
C ALA A 236 19.04 9.86 -5.45
N ASP A 237 19.03 11.07 -6.02
CA ASP A 237 18.44 12.25 -5.41
C ASP A 237 16.92 12.13 -5.23
N LEU A 238 16.22 11.55 -6.20
CA LEU A 238 14.78 11.28 -6.12
C LEU A 238 14.49 10.26 -5.02
N LEU A 239 15.26 9.18 -4.90
CA LEU A 239 15.07 8.22 -3.80
C LEU A 239 15.42 8.84 -2.44
N ALA A 240 16.41 9.75 -2.38
CA ALA A 240 16.67 10.51 -1.17
C ALA A 240 15.43 11.31 -0.74
N LEU A 241 14.87 12.10 -1.66
CA LEU A 241 13.68 12.91 -1.45
C LEU A 241 12.41 12.10 -1.20
N LEU A 242 12.31 10.88 -1.74
CA LEU A 242 11.21 9.96 -1.44
C LEU A 242 11.13 9.70 0.07
N HIS A 243 12.28 9.50 0.73
CA HIS A 243 12.32 9.13 2.15
C HIS A 243 12.47 10.32 3.11
N THR A 244 12.91 11.49 2.65
CA THR A 244 13.21 12.65 3.51
C THR A 244 12.42 13.92 3.18
N GLY A 245 11.80 14.00 1.99
CA GLY A 245 11.05 15.16 1.54
C GLY A 245 9.75 15.37 2.31
N SER A 246 9.15 16.55 2.15
CA SER A 246 7.80 16.84 2.65
C SER A 246 6.74 16.00 1.92
N GLU A 247 5.52 15.93 2.45
CA GLU A 247 4.45 15.14 1.83
C GLU A 247 4.22 15.48 0.35
N ARG A 248 4.19 16.78 0.02
CA ARG A 248 4.00 17.24 -1.37
C ARG A 248 5.19 16.92 -2.28
N VAL A 249 6.42 16.97 -1.75
CA VAL A 249 7.64 16.59 -2.48
C VAL A 249 7.66 15.09 -2.75
N GLN A 250 7.36 14.27 -1.73
CA GLN A 250 7.28 12.82 -1.85
C GLN A 250 6.27 12.39 -2.93
N ARG A 251 5.08 13.02 -2.97
CA ARG A 251 4.06 12.75 -3.99
C ARG A 251 4.55 13.04 -5.42
N GLN A 252 5.25 14.16 -5.63
CA GLN A 252 5.84 14.47 -6.94
C GLN A 252 6.95 13.48 -7.32
N VAL A 253 7.80 13.11 -6.35
CA VAL A 253 8.84 12.12 -6.54
C VAL A 253 8.26 10.77 -6.95
N ILE A 254 7.18 10.29 -6.30
CA ILE A 254 6.50 9.04 -6.67
C ILE A 254 6.01 9.10 -8.13
N SER A 255 5.41 10.23 -8.52
CA SER A 255 4.90 10.44 -9.88
C SER A 255 6.02 10.47 -10.93
N LEU A 256 7.14 11.13 -10.62
CA LEU A 256 8.30 11.20 -11.50
C LEU A 256 9.03 9.86 -11.60
N LEU A 257 9.20 9.14 -10.47
CA LEU A 257 9.78 7.79 -10.44
C LEU A 257 8.97 6.83 -11.32
N ARG A 258 7.63 6.84 -11.23
CA ARG A 258 6.76 6.02 -12.09
C ARG A 258 7.06 6.21 -13.58
N ARG A 259 7.26 7.46 -14.03
CA ARG A 259 7.59 7.77 -15.43
C ARG A 259 9.02 7.39 -15.80
N MET A 260 9.97 7.58 -14.89
CA MET A 260 11.39 7.29 -15.15
C MET A 260 11.70 5.79 -15.15
N ILE A 261 11.05 5.00 -14.30
CA ILE A 261 11.23 3.54 -14.21
C ILE A 261 10.87 2.85 -15.54
N ALA A 262 9.88 3.37 -16.27
CA ALA A 262 9.48 2.85 -17.57
C ALA A 262 10.62 2.86 -18.61
N GLU A 263 11.54 3.83 -18.53
CA GLU A 263 12.67 4.00 -19.46
C GLU A 263 14.00 3.41 -18.94
N VAL A 264 14.09 3.06 -17.64
CA VAL A 264 15.33 2.59 -17.01
C VAL A 264 15.21 1.11 -16.64
N PRO A 265 15.95 0.21 -17.31
CA PRO A 265 15.90 -1.21 -17.00
C PRO A 265 16.55 -1.52 -15.63
N PRO A 266 16.19 -2.63 -14.97
CA PRO A 266 16.63 -2.96 -13.60
C PRO A 266 18.15 -2.93 -13.39
N GLN A 267 18.92 -3.45 -14.36
CA GLN A 267 20.39 -3.51 -14.25
C GLN A 267 21.03 -2.11 -14.29
N LYS A 268 20.49 -1.20 -15.12
CA LYS A 268 20.97 0.18 -15.22
C LYS A 268 20.62 0.98 -13.96
N MET A 269 19.42 0.77 -13.42
CA MET A 269 19.01 1.33 -12.13
C MET A 269 19.95 0.86 -11.01
N LEU A 270 20.22 -0.45 -10.93
CA LEU A 270 21.13 -1.01 -9.92
C LEU A 270 22.53 -0.38 -10.00
N ALA A 271 23.07 -0.24 -11.21
CA ALA A 271 24.38 0.38 -11.42
C ALA A 271 24.39 1.87 -11.03
N ALA A 272 23.32 2.60 -11.33
CA ALA A 272 23.17 4.01 -10.97
C ALA A 272 23.16 4.21 -9.44
N LEU A 273 22.40 3.38 -8.71
CA LEU A 273 22.25 3.50 -7.25
C LEU A 273 23.50 3.14 -6.46
N ASN A 274 24.36 2.29 -7.02
CA ASN A 274 25.56 1.78 -6.34
C ASN A 274 26.86 2.33 -6.95
N TYR A 275 26.78 3.45 -7.67
CA TYR A 275 27.94 4.08 -8.27
C TYR A 275 28.88 4.62 -7.17
N GLY A 276 30.11 4.08 -7.11
CA GLY A 276 31.16 4.53 -6.19
C GLY A 276 31.09 3.99 -4.75
N GLY A 277 30.25 2.98 -4.46
CA GLY A 277 30.11 2.38 -3.12
C GLY A 277 30.60 0.93 -3.05
N ASP A 278 31.34 0.58 -1.99
CA ASP A 278 32.00 -0.74 -1.84
C ASP A 278 31.33 -1.69 -0.81
N VAL A 279 30.28 -1.27 -0.08
CA VAL A 279 29.95 -1.95 1.21
C VAL A 279 28.59 -2.66 1.29
N THR A 280 27.58 -2.36 0.47
CA THR A 280 26.34 -3.17 0.38
C THR A 280 25.54 -2.73 -0.83
N ARG A 281 25.07 -3.67 -1.66
CA ARG A 281 24.25 -3.33 -2.83
C ARG A 281 22.80 -3.06 -2.42
N VAL A 282 22.30 -1.87 -2.73
CA VAL A 282 20.89 -1.49 -2.52
C VAL A 282 20.19 -1.38 -3.86
N THR A 283 18.99 -1.94 -3.96
CA THR A 283 18.16 -1.93 -5.16
C THR A 283 17.08 -0.83 -5.07
N LEU A 284 16.44 -0.52 -6.20
CA LEU A 284 15.24 0.32 -6.21
C LEU A 284 14.11 -0.31 -5.40
N LEU A 285 13.94 -1.62 -5.50
CA LEU A 285 12.88 -2.36 -4.81
C LEU A 285 13.08 -2.31 -3.29
N ASP A 286 14.32 -2.28 -2.80
CA ASP A 286 14.61 -2.10 -1.37
C ASP A 286 14.05 -0.76 -0.86
N HIS A 287 14.20 0.32 -1.64
CA HIS A 287 13.66 1.63 -1.28
C HIS A 287 12.14 1.63 -1.31
N LEU A 288 11.52 1.12 -2.39
CA LEU A 288 10.07 1.13 -2.56
C LEU A 288 9.35 0.24 -1.52
N VAL A 289 9.83 -1.00 -1.30
CA VAL A 289 9.25 -1.92 -0.32
C VAL A 289 9.47 -1.41 1.10
N CYS A 290 10.65 -0.85 1.40
CA CYS A 290 10.88 -0.18 2.67
C CYS A 290 9.92 0.99 2.89
N TYR A 291 9.70 1.81 1.86
CA TYR A 291 8.79 2.96 1.94
C TYR A 291 7.37 2.54 2.29
N VAL A 292 6.87 1.43 1.72
CA VAL A 292 5.60 0.82 2.15
C VAL A 292 5.66 0.39 3.62
N GLY A 293 6.75 -0.28 4.03
CA GLY A 293 6.97 -0.72 5.40
C GLY A 293 6.90 0.39 6.46
N LYS A 294 7.30 1.63 6.12
CA LYS A 294 7.19 2.80 7.01
C LYS A 294 5.75 3.16 7.39
N ALA A 295 4.78 2.83 6.56
CA ALA A 295 3.36 3.10 6.83
C ALA A 295 2.66 1.96 7.59
N ILE A 296 3.32 0.81 7.74
CA ILE A 296 2.73 -0.35 8.41
C ILE A 296 2.80 -0.19 9.92
N THR A 297 1.66 -0.37 10.58
CA THR A 297 1.58 -0.44 12.05
C THR A 297 1.44 -1.89 12.47
N VAL A 298 2.37 -2.39 13.26
CA VAL A 298 2.43 -3.80 13.68
C VAL A 298 2.00 -3.96 15.13
N GLN A 299 1.08 -4.87 15.39
CA GLN A 299 0.85 -5.40 16.73
C GLN A 299 1.68 -6.67 16.93
N VAL A 300 2.49 -6.68 17.97
CA VAL A 300 3.34 -7.84 18.29
C VAL A 300 2.67 -8.66 19.39
N LYS A 301 2.50 -9.96 19.14
CA LYS A 301 1.90 -10.93 20.06
C LYS A 301 2.83 -12.13 20.27
N VAL A 302 2.90 -12.66 21.49
CA VAL A 302 3.68 -13.86 21.81
C VAL A 302 2.74 -14.93 22.36
N LYS A 303 2.66 -16.07 21.66
CA LYS A 303 1.82 -17.19 22.07
C LYS A 303 2.38 -17.84 23.34
N GLY A 304 1.57 -17.94 24.40
CA GLY A 304 1.97 -18.51 25.69
C GLY A 304 2.54 -17.51 26.71
N GLY A 305 2.80 -16.26 26.32
CA GLY A 305 3.13 -15.19 27.26
C GLY A 305 1.88 -14.74 28.01
N GLY A 306 1.88 -14.80 29.34
CA GLY A 306 0.78 -14.29 30.14
C GLY A 306 0.56 -12.78 29.91
N ALA A 307 -0.72 -12.40 29.74
CA ALA A 307 -1.33 -11.09 30.00
C ALA A 307 -0.46 -9.82 29.83
N ASN A 308 0.36 -9.70 28.79
CA ASN A 308 0.91 -8.41 28.39
C ASN A 308 0.13 -7.92 27.16
N ASN A 309 -0.44 -6.73 27.26
CA ASN A 309 -1.11 -6.07 26.14
C ASN A 309 -0.21 -6.08 24.89
N PRO A 310 -0.76 -6.35 23.69
CA PRO A 310 0.02 -6.34 22.46
C PRO A 310 0.67 -4.96 22.27
N SER A 311 1.99 -4.94 22.13
CA SER A 311 2.73 -3.70 21.88
C SER A 311 2.58 -3.32 20.41
N THR A 312 2.03 -2.13 20.15
CA THR A 312 2.00 -1.56 18.80
C THR A 312 3.33 -0.91 18.50
N VAL A 313 3.94 -1.27 17.38
CA VAL A 313 5.26 -0.80 16.95
C VAL A 313 5.23 -0.41 15.47
N THR A 314 6.16 0.46 15.08
CA THR A 314 6.36 0.90 13.69
C THR A 314 7.80 0.66 13.26
N LEU A 315 8.07 0.60 11.96
CA LEU A 315 9.42 0.40 11.43
C LEU A 315 10.41 1.41 12.03
N GLY A 316 10.04 2.70 11.99
CA GLY A 316 10.88 3.80 12.46
C GLY A 316 11.22 3.77 13.95
N SER A 317 10.35 3.18 14.80
CA SER A 317 10.59 3.02 16.25
C SER A 317 11.28 1.72 16.62
N SER A 318 11.30 0.73 15.72
CA SER A 318 11.78 -0.62 16.02
C SER A 318 13.18 -0.90 15.51
N VAL A 319 13.53 -0.42 14.32
CA VAL A 319 14.80 -0.76 13.68
C VAL A 319 15.93 0.06 14.28
N THR A 320 16.89 -0.63 14.89
CA THR A 320 18.07 -0.01 15.53
C THR A 320 18.94 0.76 14.52
N PRO A 321 19.83 1.66 15.00
CA PRO A 321 20.73 2.42 14.15
C PRO A 321 21.58 1.54 13.22
N THR A 322 21.14 1.41 11.97
CA THR A 322 21.85 0.69 10.92
C THR A 322 23.09 1.46 10.45
N PRO A 323 24.10 0.77 9.89
CA PRO A 323 25.20 1.40 9.17
C PRO A 323 24.69 2.32 8.03
N PRO A 324 25.54 3.20 7.46
CA PRO A 324 25.13 4.23 6.48
C PRO A 324 24.33 3.71 5.28
N ALA A 325 24.42 2.42 4.98
CA ALA A 325 23.78 1.74 3.85
C ALA A 325 22.24 1.63 3.93
N ALA A 326 21.65 1.59 5.11
CA ALA A 326 20.21 1.38 5.29
C ALA A 326 19.52 2.59 5.94
N TRP A 327 20.08 3.79 5.72
CA TRP A 327 19.58 5.05 6.26
C TRP A 327 18.09 5.27 5.96
N PHE A 328 17.63 4.83 4.79
CA PHE A 328 16.26 5.01 4.32
C PHE A 328 15.22 4.18 5.09
N MET A 329 15.63 3.24 5.96
CA MET A 329 14.73 2.45 6.80
C MET A 329 14.12 3.25 7.97
N ARG A 330 14.64 4.43 8.27
CA ARG A 330 14.15 5.26 9.38
C ARG A 330 13.08 6.26 8.95
N GLY A 331 12.39 6.84 9.93
CA GLY A 331 11.31 7.80 9.71
C GLY A 331 9.99 7.12 9.34
N ASP A 332 9.02 7.95 9.03
CA ASP A 332 7.64 7.58 8.77
C ASP A 332 7.17 8.05 7.39
N THR A 333 5.99 7.60 6.97
CA THR A 333 5.31 8.10 5.79
C THR A 333 3.79 7.99 5.97
N THR A 334 3.05 8.67 5.11
CA THR A 334 1.59 8.62 5.13
C THR A 334 1.07 7.35 4.46
N LYS A 335 -0.10 6.87 4.92
CA LYS A 335 -0.78 5.74 4.27
C LYS A 335 -1.12 6.04 2.81
N LYS A 336 -1.47 7.29 2.48
CA LYS A 336 -1.79 7.68 1.10
C LYS A 336 -0.59 7.46 0.17
N HIS A 337 0.60 7.92 0.55
CA HIS A 337 1.80 7.72 -0.25
C HIS A 337 2.22 6.25 -0.33
N ALA A 338 2.09 5.50 0.77
CA ALA A 338 2.35 4.07 0.75
C ALA A 338 1.44 3.34 -0.27
N HIS A 339 0.14 3.68 -0.34
CA HIS A 339 -0.76 3.10 -1.35
C HIS A 339 -0.36 3.46 -2.79
N LEU A 340 0.14 4.67 -3.04
CA LEU A 340 0.67 5.03 -4.37
C LEU A 340 1.89 4.17 -4.76
N VAL A 341 2.76 3.86 -3.79
CA VAL A 341 3.92 2.97 -4.00
C VAL A 341 3.51 1.51 -4.12
N VAL A 342 2.53 1.03 -3.34
CA VAL A 342 1.93 -0.31 -3.51
C VAL A 342 1.35 -0.44 -4.92
N LYS A 343 0.60 0.56 -5.40
CA LYS A 343 0.08 0.59 -6.77
C LYS A 343 1.22 0.55 -7.80
N LEU A 344 2.29 1.32 -7.60
CA LEU A 344 3.46 1.28 -8.49
C LEU A 344 4.12 -0.11 -8.51
N LEU A 345 4.35 -0.72 -7.36
CA LEU A 345 4.94 -2.07 -7.26
C LEU A 345 4.03 -3.13 -7.92
N THR A 346 2.72 -3.01 -7.77
CA THR A 346 1.73 -3.87 -8.42
C THR A 346 1.79 -3.71 -9.93
N ASP A 347 1.76 -2.46 -10.44
CA ASP A 347 1.88 -2.17 -11.87
C ASP A 347 3.23 -2.66 -12.45
N MET A 348 4.31 -2.60 -11.67
CA MET A 348 5.61 -3.16 -12.06
C MET A 348 5.56 -4.69 -12.13
N ALA A 349 4.92 -5.36 -11.16
CA ALA A 349 4.77 -6.81 -11.11
C ALA A 349 3.81 -7.35 -12.16
N GLU A 350 2.87 -6.55 -12.66
CA GLU A 350 1.91 -6.89 -13.73
C GLU A 350 2.39 -6.46 -15.13
N ASP A 351 3.66 -6.06 -15.27
CA ASP A 351 4.26 -5.62 -16.53
C ASP A 351 3.57 -4.37 -17.16
N LYS A 352 2.80 -3.61 -16.38
CA LYS A 352 2.10 -2.38 -16.80
C LYS A 352 3.02 -1.16 -16.91
N VAL A 353 4.14 -1.14 -16.17
CA VAL A 353 5.14 -0.05 -16.24
C VAL A 353 6.15 -0.29 -17.36
N SER A 354 6.73 -1.49 -17.39
CA SER A 354 7.70 -1.93 -18.40
C SER A 354 7.90 -3.43 -18.27
N SER A 355 7.98 -4.14 -19.39
CA SER A 355 8.20 -5.60 -19.44
C SER A 355 9.54 -6.05 -18.86
N SER A 356 10.50 -5.12 -18.71
CA SER A 356 11.81 -5.41 -18.10
C SER A 356 11.74 -5.57 -16.58
N TRP A 357 10.69 -5.04 -15.93
CA TRP A 357 10.56 -5.01 -14.48
C TRP A 357 9.70 -6.13 -13.89
N GLY A 358 8.76 -6.73 -14.62
CA GLY A 358 7.82 -7.72 -14.07
C GLY A 358 8.51 -8.88 -13.36
N MET A 359 9.36 -9.63 -14.07
CA MET A 359 10.04 -10.79 -13.48
C MET A 359 10.94 -10.40 -12.29
N SER A 360 11.66 -9.28 -12.41
CA SER A 360 12.56 -8.80 -11.35
C SER A 360 11.78 -8.41 -10.09
N THR A 361 10.62 -7.74 -10.27
CA THR A 361 9.75 -7.31 -9.17
C THR A 361 9.11 -8.52 -8.48
N ARG A 362 8.51 -9.44 -9.25
CA ARG A 362 7.92 -10.68 -8.71
C ARG A 362 8.94 -11.49 -7.93
N SER A 363 10.14 -11.70 -8.49
CA SER A 363 11.21 -12.46 -7.84
C SER A 363 11.68 -11.81 -6.53
N ALA A 364 11.82 -10.49 -6.51
CA ALA A 364 12.24 -9.76 -5.31
C ALA A 364 11.17 -9.79 -4.20
N LEU A 365 9.89 -9.61 -4.54
CA LEU A 365 8.78 -9.71 -3.58
C LEU A 365 8.75 -11.08 -2.90
N VAL A 366 8.90 -12.15 -3.69
CA VAL A 366 9.04 -13.51 -3.18
C VAL A 366 10.26 -13.65 -2.26
N GLN A 367 11.40 -13.07 -2.64
CA GLN A 367 12.62 -13.11 -1.84
C GLN A 367 12.47 -12.40 -0.49
N TYR A 368 11.81 -11.25 -0.43
CA TYR A 368 11.56 -10.55 0.84
C TYR A 368 10.71 -11.39 1.80
N VAL A 369 9.68 -12.06 1.31
CA VAL A 369 8.84 -12.94 2.14
C VAL A 369 9.61 -14.19 2.59
N ARG A 370 10.37 -14.83 1.67
CA ARG A 370 11.21 -15.99 1.99
C ARG A 370 12.34 -15.68 2.97
N ALA A 371 12.87 -14.46 2.98
CA ALA A 371 13.95 -14.06 3.88
C ALA A 371 13.57 -14.24 5.36
N VAL A 372 12.28 -14.13 5.71
CA VAL A 372 11.80 -14.37 7.09
C VAL A 372 11.98 -15.83 7.50
N ALA A 373 11.81 -16.78 6.59
CA ALA A 373 12.02 -18.20 6.86
C ALA A 373 13.50 -18.53 7.18
N GLN A 374 14.42 -17.67 6.72
CA GLN A 374 15.86 -17.82 6.88
C GLN A 374 16.42 -17.11 8.12
N VAL A 375 15.57 -16.56 8.99
CA VAL A 375 16.01 -15.90 10.23
C VAL A 375 16.59 -16.94 11.20
N GLU A 376 17.83 -16.71 11.60
CA GLU A 376 18.58 -17.51 12.57
C GLU A 376 17.84 -17.60 13.91
N GLU A 377 17.91 -18.75 14.57
CA GLU A 377 17.17 -19.03 15.81
C GLU A 377 17.43 -17.98 16.91
N ALA A 378 18.67 -17.47 17.00
CA ALA A 378 19.05 -16.45 17.95
C ALA A 378 18.27 -15.12 17.78
N ASP A 379 17.85 -14.81 16.55
CA ASP A 379 17.15 -13.58 16.17
C ASP A 379 15.61 -13.73 16.14
N ARG A 380 15.08 -14.94 16.33
CA ARG A 380 13.62 -15.20 16.34
C ARG A 380 12.88 -14.64 17.55
N ARG A 381 13.58 -14.06 18.53
CA ARG A 381 12.97 -13.41 19.70
C ARG A 381 12.25 -12.13 19.27
N PRO A 382 11.05 -11.81 19.81
CA PRO A 382 10.24 -10.67 19.35
C PRO A 382 11.01 -9.34 19.25
N ALA A 383 11.70 -8.95 20.33
CA ALA A 383 12.46 -7.69 20.37
C ALA A 383 13.63 -7.64 19.37
N ARG A 384 14.26 -8.79 19.07
CA ARG A 384 15.37 -8.86 18.10
C ARG A 384 14.84 -8.92 16.67
N CYS A 385 13.84 -9.76 16.44
CA CYS A 385 13.27 -10.01 15.12
C CYS A 385 12.68 -8.73 14.53
N VAL A 386 11.88 -7.99 15.32
CA VAL A 386 11.25 -6.73 14.89
C VAL A 386 12.26 -5.58 14.78
N ALA A 387 13.43 -5.69 15.44
CA ALA A 387 14.54 -4.76 15.27
C ALA A 387 15.33 -4.96 13.97
N THR A 388 15.09 -6.06 13.24
CA THR A 388 15.69 -6.30 11.92
C THR A 388 14.73 -5.90 10.79
N PRO A 389 15.24 -5.48 9.61
CA PRO A 389 14.38 -5.12 8.47
C PRO A 389 13.58 -6.29 7.88
N VAL A 390 13.97 -7.53 8.15
CA VAL A 390 13.47 -8.73 7.44
C VAL A 390 11.95 -8.88 7.56
N VAL A 391 11.41 -8.76 8.78
CA VAL A 391 9.95 -8.87 9.02
C VAL A 391 9.19 -7.74 8.34
N TRP A 392 9.72 -6.52 8.38
CA TRP A 392 9.06 -5.35 7.81
C TRP A 392 9.01 -5.39 6.28
N LEU A 393 10.09 -5.82 5.64
CA LEU A 393 10.13 -6.00 4.19
C LEU A 393 9.20 -7.12 3.73
N ALA A 394 9.09 -8.20 4.50
CA ALA A 394 8.13 -9.26 4.22
C ALA A 394 6.67 -8.79 4.37
N LEU A 395 6.34 -8.04 5.43
CA LEU A 395 5.01 -7.46 5.60
C LEU A 395 4.67 -6.50 4.45
N ALA A 396 5.62 -5.64 4.06
CA ALA A 396 5.43 -4.73 2.92
C ALA A 396 5.26 -5.49 1.59
N ALA A 397 6.01 -6.57 1.38
CA ALA A 397 5.85 -7.42 0.20
C ALA A 397 4.50 -8.14 0.18
N LEU A 398 4.01 -8.62 1.33
CA LEU A 398 2.68 -9.23 1.46
C LEU A 398 1.53 -8.27 1.12
N CYS A 399 1.71 -6.95 1.23
CA CYS A 399 0.73 -5.96 0.75
C CYS A 399 0.62 -5.89 -0.77
N VAL A 400 1.61 -6.38 -1.51
CA VAL A 400 1.71 -6.30 -2.98
C VAL A 400 1.46 -7.65 -3.64
N CYS A 401 1.85 -8.75 -3.00
CA CYS A 401 1.71 -10.11 -3.55
C CYS A 401 0.26 -10.42 -3.95
N ASP A 402 0.12 -11.23 -5.01
CA ASP A 402 -1.13 -11.79 -5.53
C ASP A 402 -1.05 -13.32 -5.59
N HIS A 403 -2.08 -13.98 -6.15
CA HIS A 403 -2.10 -15.44 -6.30
C HIS A 403 -0.95 -15.99 -7.17
N HIS A 404 -0.47 -15.25 -8.17
CA HIS A 404 0.65 -15.69 -9.02
C HIS A 404 1.96 -15.75 -8.23
N HIS A 405 2.18 -14.80 -7.31
CA HIS A 405 3.32 -14.86 -6.39
C HIS A 405 3.23 -16.09 -5.48
N MET A 406 2.02 -16.49 -5.05
CA MET A 406 1.83 -17.67 -4.21
C MET A 406 2.26 -18.97 -4.93
N GLU A 407 1.92 -19.12 -6.21
CA GLU A 407 2.34 -20.26 -7.02
C GLU A 407 3.86 -20.32 -7.16
N LEU A 408 4.53 -19.19 -7.40
CA LEU A 408 6.00 -19.11 -7.45
C LEU A 408 6.65 -19.41 -6.09
N MET A 409 5.96 -19.08 -5.00
CA MET A 409 6.43 -19.30 -3.63
C MET A 409 6.29 -20.75 -3.19
N ASN A 410 5.16 -21.37 -3.51
CA ASN A 410 4.82 -22.74 -3.13
C ASN A 410 5.35 -23.78 -4.14
N GLY A 411 5.48 -23.42 -5.43
CA GLY A 411 5.89 -24.30 -6.53
C GLY A 411 7.40 -24.48 -6.72
N SER A 412 8.24 -23.72 -6.01
CA SER A 412 9.72 -23.87 -6.10
C SER A 412 10.25 -25.17 -5.47
N SER A 413 9.38 -26.07 -5.01
CA SER A 413 9.78 -27.39 -4.55
C SER A 413 9.96 -28.41 -5.70
N GLU A 414 9.64 -28.06 -6.96
CA GLU A 414 9.67 -28.99 -8.10
C GLU A 414 10.38 -28.43 -9.38
N ILE A 415 11.52 -27.75 -9.26
CA ILE A 415 12.33 -27.45 -10.46
C ILE A 415 13.20 -28.67 -10.79
N ARG A 416 12.75 -29.50 -11.73
CA ARG A 416 13.55 -30.53 -12.42
C ARG A 416 14.59 -29.88 -13.32
N ASP A 417 15.87 -30.05 -13.01
CA ASP A 417 16.99 -29.72 -13.91
C ASP A 417 17.13 -30.83 -14.99
N PRO A 418 17.16 -30.53 -16.30
CA PRO A 418 17.28 -31.55 -17.36
C PRO A 418 18.67 -32.17 -17.49
N ARG A 419 19.64 -31.80 -16.64
CA ARG A 419 21.02 -32.34 -16.70
C ARG A 419 21.38 -32.99 -15.37
N GLY A 420 21.30 -34.31 -15.36
CA GLY A 420 21.45 -35.16 -14.18
C GLY A 420 22.62 -34.79 -13.27
N ARG A 421 22.26 -34.61 -11.99
CA ARG A 421 23.01 -35.11 -10.83
C ARG A 421 22.03 -35.27 -9.66
N ASP A 422 21.56 -36.49 -9.48
CA ASP A 422 20.64 -36.90 -8.41
C ASP A 422 21.31 -36.80 -7.03
N SER A 423 21.17 -35.67 -6.33
CA SER A 423 21.61 -35.58 -4.93
C SER A 423 20.80 -34.62 -4.04
N ALA A 424 19.74 -33.97 -4.54
CA ALA A 424 18.92 -33.04 -3.72
C ALA A 424 17.45 -33.48 -3.56
N ALA A 425 16.99 -34.50 -4.30
CA ALA A 425 15.66 -35.07 -4.18
C ALA A 425 15.56 -36.19 -3.11
N GLU A 426 16.68 -36.59 -2.48
CA GLU A 426 16.76 -37.74 -1.55
C GLU A 426 16.51 -37.40 -0.06
N VAL A 427 16.21 -36.16 0.33
CA VAL A 427 16.27 -35.76 1.76
C VAL A 427 14.90 -35.57 2.44
N ARG A 428 13.76 -35.74 1.76
CA ARG A 428 12.45 -35.72 2.45
C ARG A 428 12.06 -37.11 2.94
N SER A 429 11.95 -37.27 4.25
CA SER A 429 11.47 -38.51 4.87
C SER A 429 9.99 -38.71 4.54
N HIS A 430 9.64 -39.94 4.14
CA HIS A 430 8.25 -40.33 3.87
C HIS A 430 7.60 -40.86 5.14
N CYS A 431 6.28 -40.76 5.23
CA CYS A 431 5.53 -41.27 6.36
C CYS A 431 5.68 -42.79 6.46
N THR A 432 6.16 -43.28 7.60
CA THR A 432 6.34 -44.72 7.86
C THR A 432 5.03 -45.50 8.04
N ASN A 433 3.91 -44.79 8.19
CA ASN A 433 2.59 -45.38 8.38
C ASN A 433 1.80 -45.48 7.05
N HIS A 434 2.40 -45.03 5.94
CA HIS A 434 1.86 -45.19 4.60
C HIS A 434 2.83 -46.02 3.75
N ASP A 435 2.32 -47.07 3.10
CA ASP A 435 3.11 -47.91 2.18
C ASP A 435 3.11 -47.37 0.73
N ASP A 436 2.62 -46.14 0.52
CA ASP A 436 2.46 -45.52 -0.81
C ASP A 436 3.75 -44.91 -1.37
N GLY A 437 4.81 -44.83 -0.56
CA GLY A 437 6.10 -44.25 -0.94
C GLY A 437 6.03 -42.80 -1.43
N SER A 438 4.95 -42.08 -1.15
CA SER A 438 4.68 -40.73 -1.69
C SER A 438 4.15 -39.75 -0.63
N THR A 439 3.58 -40.24 0.46
CA THR A 439 3.14 -39.40 1.57
C THR A 439 4.35 -38.88 2.35
N LEU A 440 4.55 -37.56 2.34
CA LEU A 440 5.67 -36.92 3.05
C LEU A 440 5.44 -36.86 4.56
N ALA A 441 6.50 -37.07 5.34
CA ALA A 441 6.47 -36.86 6.77
C ALA A 441 6.66 -35.39 7.13
N VAL A 442 5.91 -34.94 8.12
CA VAL A 442 5.93 -33.56 8.66
C VAL A 442 6.45 -33.57 10.10
N ILE A 443 6.32 -34.70 10.79
CA ILE A 443 6.65 -34.86 12.21
C ILE A 443 7.57 -36.06 12.36
N GLU A 444 8.71 -35.85 13.00
CA GLU A 444 9.63 -36.89 13.43
C GLU A 444 9.32 -37.28 14.87
N CYS A 445 8.75 -38.47 15.06
CA CYS A 445 8.47 -39.03 16.37
C CYS A 445 9.55 -40.06 16.74
N ARG A 446 10.24 -39.89 17.87
CA ARG A 446 11.32 -40.80 18.28
C ARG A 446 10.90 -42.27 18.44
N SER A 447 9.63 -42.50 18.74
CA SER A 447 9.08 -43.85 18.96
C SER A 447 8.30 -44.41 17.76
N CYS A 448 7.70 -43.56 16.91
CA CYS A 448 6.85 -43.97 15.79
C CYS A 448 7.51 -43.76 14.41
N GLY A 449 8.67 -43.11 14.37
CA GLY A 449 9.32 -42.70 13.13
C GLY A 449 8.73 -41.42 12.53
N PRO A 450 9.12 -41.08 11.29
CA PRO A 450 8.60 -39.93 10.56
C PRO A 450 7.16 -40.17 10.09
N LEU A 451 6.25 -39.25 10.43
CA LEU A 451 4.81 -39.34 10.20
C LEU A 451 4.28 -38.11 9.45
N CYS A 452 3.29 -38.32 8.58
CA CYS A 452 2.49 -37.22 8.05
C CYS A 452 1.60 -36.61 9.14
N ALA A 453 1.07 -35.41 8.92
CA ALA A 453 0.25 -34.71 9.91
C ALA A 453 -0.99 -35.51 10.35
N GLU A 454 -1.59 -36.30 9.46
CA GLU A 454 -2.74 -37.15 9.78
C GLU A 454 -2.32 -38.35 10.62
N CYS A 455 -1.27 -39.07 10.23
CA CYS A 455 -0.78 -40.22 10.97
C CYS A 455 -0.26 -39.85 12.36
N ASP A 456 0.39 -38.69 12.52
CA ASP A 456 0.73 -38.16 13.85
C ASP A 456 -0.53 -37.98 14.70
N ARG A 457 -1.58 -37.36 14.15
CA ARG A 457 -2.83 -37.13 14.87
C ARG A 457 -3.49 -38.44 15.29
N PHE A 458 -3.60 -39.41 14.38
CA PHE A 458 -4.26 -40.69 14.65
C PHE A 458 -3.47 -41.60 15.59
N LEU A 459 -2.15 -41.72 15.41
CA LEU A 459 -1.32 -42.59 16.25
C LEU A 459 -1.16 -42.03 17.67
N HIS A 460 -1.12 -40.71 17.81
CA HIS A 460 -0.96 -40.04 19.11
C HIS A 460 -2.28 -39.67 19.80
N LEU A 461 -3.43 -40.12 19.28
CA LEU A 461 -4.72 -40.02 19.96
C LEU A 461 -4.80 -40.94 21.20
N ASN A 462 -4.13 -42.10 21.16
CA ASN A 462 -4.11 -43.11 22.23
C ASN A 462 -3.24 -42.70 23.44
N ARG A 463 -3.71 -42.97 24.66
CA ARG A 463 -3.02 -42.65 25.93
C ARG A 463 -1.59 -43.16 26.00
N ALA A 464 -1.30 -44.32 25.40
CA ALA A 464 0.05 -44.90 25.41
C ALA A 464 1.07 -44.10 24.57
N ALA A 465 0.61 -43.40 23.54
CA ALA A 465 1.47 -42.71 22.57
C ALA A 465 1.49 -41.18 22.75
N ARG A 466 0.55 -40.59 23.49
CA ARG A 466 0.41 -39.13 23.66
C ARG A 466 1.68 -38.40 24.13
N ASN A 467 2.53 -39.10 24.88
CA ASN A 467 3.76 -38.55 25.47
C ASN A 467 5.01 -38.84 24.64
N HIS A 468 4.87 -39.36 23.42
CA HIS A 468 6.02 -39.52 22.54
C HIS A 468 6.67 -38.16 22.25
N GLN A 469 8.00 -38.16 22.26
CA GLN A 469 8.80 -36.99 21.92
C GLN A 469 8.78 -36.79 20.41
N ARG A 470 8.14 -35.70 19.99
CA ARG A 470 7.84 -35.36 18.60
C ARG A 470 8.52 -34.04 18.25
N GLN A 471 9.15 -34.00 17.10
CA GLN A 471 9.76 -32.80 16.54
C GLN A 471 9.25 -32.61 15.11
N ILE A 472 9.18 -31.37 14.63
CA ILE A 472 8.84 -31.10 13.22
C ILE A 472 10.07 -31.46 12.38
N CYS A 473 9.88 -32.08 11.20
CA CYS A 473 11.00 -32.35 10.30
C CYS A 473 11.70 -31.04 9.91
N LYS A 474 13.04 -31.03 9.85
CA LYS A 474 13.83 -29.82 9.57
C LYS A 474 13.43 -29.10 8.28
N GLU A 475 12.95 -29.85 7.30
CA GLU A 475 12.47 -29.32 6.02
C GLU A 475 11.16 -28.54 6.19
N GLU A 476 10.25 -28.98 7.07
CA GLU A 476 9.00 -28.28 7.41
C GLU A 476 9.23 -27.11 8.39
N GLU A 477 10.31 -27.13 9.18
CA GLU A 477 10.73 -25.95 9.97
C GLU A 477 11.11 -24.75 9.08
N SER A 478 11.54 -25.00 7.83
CA SER A 478 11.84 -23.95 6.85
C SER A 478 10.68 -23.62 5.90
N ALA A 479 9.59 -24.40 5.95
CA ALA A 479 8.46 -24.25 5.04
C ALA A 479 7.59 -23.05 5.44
N ILE A 480 7.58 -22.03 4.58
CA ILE A 480 6.69 -20.88 4.70
C ILE A 480 5.41 -21.13 3.90
N ARG A 481 4.26 -21.10 4.56
CA ARG A 481 2.94 -21.17 3.88
C ARG A 481 2.38 -19.78 3.74
N ILE A 482 2.05 -19.39 2.52
CA ILE A 482 1.56 -18.05 2.21
C ILE A 482 0.16 -18.17 1.65
N ASP A 483 -0.71 -17.28 2.12
CA ASP A 483 -2.12 -17.21 1.73
C ASP A 483 -2.54 -15.75 1.56
N ILE A 484 -3.48 -15.50 0.67
CA ILE A 484 -4.10 -14.19 0.47
C ILE A 484 -5.60 -14.41 0.51
N HIS A 485 -6.23 -13.92 1.58
CA HIS A 485 -7.66 -14.07 1.82
C HIS A 485 -8.31 -12.72 2.11
N GLU A 486 -9.38 -12.37 1.37
CA GLU A 486 -10.15 -11.11 1.51
C GLU A 486 -9.31 -9.82 1.50
N GLY A 487 -8.07 -9.88 0.99
CA GLY A 487 -7.13 -8.77 0.98
C GLY A 487 -6.17 -8.66 2.16
N CYS A 488 -6.17 -9.66 3.01
CA CYS A 488 -5.13 -9.89 4.01
C CYS A 488 -4.05 -10.80 3.41
N GLY A 489 -2.81 -10.32 3.41
CA GLY A 489 -1.64 -11.14 3.13
C GLY A 489 -1.21 -11.88 4.39
N ARG A 490 -1.08 -13.21 4.29
CA ARG A 490 -0.73 -14.10 5.41
C ARG A 490 0.50 -14.91 5.09
N ALA A 491 1.45 -14.97 6.02
CA ALA A 491 2.56 -15.90 5.96
C ALA A 491 2.72 -16.63 7.29
N LYS A 492 2.77 -17.97 7.23
CA LYS A 492 2.80 -18.86 8.39
C LYS A 492 4.03 -19.75 8.35
N LEU A 493 4.85 -19.63 9.38
CA LEU A 493 5.97 -20.49 9.75
C LEU A 493 5.62 -21.23 11.04
N HIS A 494 6.41 -22.24 11.41
CA HIS A 494 6.18 -22.96 12.67
C HIS A 494 6.34 -22.05 13.91
N TRP A 495 7.22 -21.04 13.84
CA TRP A 495 7.55 -20.13 14.94
C TRP A 495 6.96 -18.72 14.77
N LEU A 496 6.34 -18.41 13.62
CA LEU A 496 5.88 -17.06 13.29
C LEU A 496 4.60 -17.08 12.45
N LEU A 497 3.66 -16.20 12.77
CA LEU A 497 2.54 -15.84 11.90
C LEU A 497 2.64 -14.34 11.60
N LEU A 498 2.65 -14.01 10.31
CA LEU A 498 2.53 -12.65 9.78
C LEU A 498 1.17 -12.49 9.13
N LEU A 499 0.44 -11.45 9.52
CA LEU A 499 -0.81 -11.02 8.88
C LEU A 499 -0.71 -9.54 8.59
N VAL A 500 -1.14 -9.11 7.41
CA VAL A 500 -1.24 -7.70 7.04
C VAL A 500 -2.46 -7.43 6.19
N ASP A 501 -3.25 -6.43 6.55
CA ASP A 501 -4.34 -5.93 5.72
C ASP A 501 -3.82 -4.88 4.74
N ARG A 502 -3.98 -5.14 3.44
CA ARG A 502 -3.48 -4.27 2.37
C ARG A 502 -4.17 -2.90 2.31
N ARG A 503 -5.37 -2.76 2.88
CA ARG A 503 -6.15 -1.51 2.85
C ARG A 503 -5.80 -0.59 4.02
N THR A 504 -5.72 -1.13 5.23
CA THR A 504 -5.45 -0.31 6.43
C THR A 504 -3.97 -0.22 6.77
N LEU A 505 -3.11 -1.05 6.16
CA LEU A 505 -1.68 -1.21 6.48
C LEU A 505 -1.46 -1.53 7.97
N LYS A 506 -2.42 -2.24 8.57
CA LYS A 506 -2.29 -2.80 9.92
C LYS A 506 -1.85 -4.25 9.82
N ALA A 507 -0.93 -4.65 10.67
CA ALA A 507 -0.36 -5.98 10.69
C ALA A 507 -0.35 -6.59 12.09
N LEU A 508 -0.46 -7.91 12.16
CA LEU A 508 -0.26 -8.72 13.37
C LEU A 508 0.95 -9.62 13.13
N VAL A 509 1.89 -9.60 14.08
CA VAL A 509 3.05 -10.49 14.12
C VAL A 509 2.97 -11.32 15.39
N GLU A 510 2.65 -12.60 15.24
CA GLU A 510 2.51 -13.55 16.35
C GLU A 510 3.70 -14.52 16.39
N PHE A 511 4.49 -14.47 17.46
CA PHE A 511 5.60 -15.39 17.72
C PHE A 511 5.12 -16.63 18.47
N ARG A 512 5.54 -17.82 18.03
CA ARG A 512 5.08 -19.14 18.50
C ARG A 512 6.26 -20.02 18.93
N GLY A 513 6.04 -20.91 19.91
CA GLY A 513 7.01 -21.95 20.26
C GLY A 513 8.23 -21.50 21.07
N LEU A 514 8.16 -20.35 21.76
CA LEU A 514 9.25 -19.82 22.61
C LEU A 514 9.32 -20.44 24.03
N GLU A 515 8.45 -21.41 24.34
CA GLU A 515 8.44 -22.12 25.62
C GLU A 515 9.64 -23.09 25.70
N GLY A 516 10.73 -22.64 26.34
CA GLY A 516 11.91 -23.48 26.58
C GLY A 516 13.22 -22.74 26.91
N ALA A 517 13.32 -21.42 26.66
CA ALA A 517 14.58 -20.69 26.81
C ALA A 517 14.71 -19.86 28.12
N GLY A 518 13.76 -19.99 29.05
CA GLY A 518 13.65 -19.11 30.23
C GLY A 518 13.80 -19.76 31.62
N SER A 519 13.88 -21.09 31.73
CA SER A 519 14.10 -21.74 33.03
C SER A 519 15.59 -22.00 33.25
N ALA A 520 16.14 -21.43 34.33
CA ALA A 520 17.49 -21.75 34.79
C ALA A 520 17.67 -23.27 35.01
N PRO A 521 18.87 -23.86 34.83
CA PRO A 521 19.04 -25.30 34.64
C PRO A 521 18.85 -26.20 35.88
N ASN A 522 18.25 -25.72 36.99
CA ASN A 522 18.38 -26.38 38.30
C ASN A 522 17.04 -26.57 39.05
N GLU A 523 16.00 -27.10 38.41
CA GLU A 523 14.93 -27.78 39.17
C GLU A 523 14.61 -29.17 38.58
N PRO A 524 14.45 -30.20 39.42
CA PRO A 524 14.17 -31.56 38.97
C PRO A 524 12.76 -31.66 38.39
N GLU A 525 12.65 -32.20 37.18
CA GLU A 525 11.38 -32.44 36.47
C GLU A 525 10.44 -33.33 37.30
N GLY A 526 9.34 -32.73 37.80
CA GLY A 526 8.20 -33.45 38.34
C GLY A 526 7.33 -34.07 37.22
N PRO A 527 6.42 -35.00 37.56
CA PRO A 527 5.65 -35.77 36.57
C PRO A 527 4.75 -34.85 35.72
N VAL A 528 4.86 -35.00 34.39
CA VAL A 528 4.15 -34.17 33.40
C VAL A 528 2.65 -34.47 33.43
N GLY A 529 1.88 -33.62 34.12
CA GLY A 529 0.42 -33.64 34.10
C GLY A 529 -0.17 -33.18 32.76
N LEU A 530 -1.45 -33.52 32.52
CA LEU A 530 -2.25 -33.12 31.34
C LEU A 530 -2.17 -31.60 31.11
N ALA A 531 -1.41 -31.16 30.11
CA ALA A 531 -1.34 -29.76 29.73
C ALA A 531 -2.54 -29.38 28.84
N GLY A 532 -3.40 -28.49 29.33
CA GLY A 532 -4.49 -27.90 28.53
C GLY A 532 -4.02 -26.68 27.75
N THR A 533 -4.70 -26.37 26.65
CA THR A 533 -4.46 -25.17 25.83
C THR A 533 -5.66 -24.24 25.95
N CYS A 534 -5.43 -22.97 26.25
CA CYS A 534 -6.46 -21.95 26.27
C CYS A 534 -7.06 -21.78 24.87
N ARG A 535 -8.39 -21.81 24.79
CA ARG A 535 -9.15 -21.67 23.55
C ARG A 535 -8.92 -20.31 22.85
N PHE A 536 -8.73 -19.23 23.59
CA PHE A 536 -8.65 -17.87 23.04
C PHE A 536 -7.21 -17.41 22.79
N CYS A 537 -6.38 -17.41 23.83
CA CYS A 537 -5.00 -16.94 23.71
C CYS A 537 -4.00 -18.03 23.31
N GLY A 538 -4.40 -19.30 23.28
CA GLY A 538 -3.53 -20.42 22.91
C GLY A 538 -2.45 -20.77 23.95
N ALA A 539 -2.47 -20.16 25.15
CA ALA A 539 -1.52 -20.45 26.22
C ALA A 539 -1.64 -21.90 26.71
N ARG A 540 -0.51 -22.56 26.97
CA ARG A 540 -0.47 -23.93 27.51
C ARG A 540 -0.16 -23.92 29.00
N GLY A 541 -0.80 -24.80 29.75
CA GLY A 541 -0.57 -24.90 31.19
C GLY A 541 -0.92 -26.28 31.72
N SER A 542 -0.07 -26.81 32.62
CA SER A 542 -0.26 -28.09 33.31
C SER A 542 -0.84 -27.94 34.72
N SER A 543 -1.10 -26.71 35.19
CA SER A 543 -1.66 -26.42 36.52
C SER A 543 -2.94 -25.57 36.47
N GLY A 544 -3.84 -25.77 37.44
CA GLY A 544 -5.02 -24.93 37.66
C GLY A 544 -6.17 -25.09 36.65
N LEU A 545 -6.85 -23.98 36.33
CA LEU A 545 -8.04 -23.89 35.46
C LEU A 545 -7.84 -24.49 34.06
N LEU A 546 -6.61 -24.54 33.53
CA LEU A 546 -6.28 -25.14 32.23
C LEU A 546 -6.12 -26.67 32.27
N ALA A 547 -5.84 -27.25 33.44
CA ALA A 547 -5.72 -28.70 33.56
C ALA A 547 -7.09 -29.41 33.54
N ILE A 548 -8.16 -28.68 33.93
CA ILE A 548 -9.55 -29.19 34.01
C ILE A 548 -10.46 -28.49 32.98
N GLY A 549 -10.19 -27.22 32.65
CA GLY A 549 -10.95 -26.41 31.69
C GLY A 549 -10.13 -26.02 30.45
N ASN A 550 -10.78 -25.31 29.51
CA ASN A 550 -10.19 -24.91 28.23
C ASN A 550 -9.93 -23.39 28.12
N VAL A 551 -10.00 -22.65 29.23
CA VAL A 551 -9.78 -21.18 29.28
C VAL A 551 -8.78 -20.86 30.40
N CYS A 552 -7.77 -20.04 30.11
CA CYS A 552 -6.74 -19.67 31.10
C CYS A 552 -7.25 -18.62 32.09
N ALA A 553 -6.53 -18.42 33.20
CA ALA A 553 -6.91 -17.48 34.26
C ALA A 553 -6.82 -16.00 33.86
N ASP A 554 -6.41 -15.68 32.63
CA ASP A 554 -6.38 -14.33 32.10
C ASP A 554 -7.79 -13.72 32.06
N GLN A 555 -7.92 -12.49 32.54
CA GLN A 555 -9.23 -11.85 32.72
C GLN A 555 -10.00 -11.71 31.40
N GLN A 556 -9.32 -11.34 30.31
CA GLN A 556 -9.93 -11.19 28.99
C GLN A 556 -10.40 -12.55 28.47
N CYS A 557 -9.58 -13.59 28.63
CA CYS A 557 -9.98 -14.95 28.25
C CYS A 557 -11.16 -15.46 29.07
N GLN A 558 -11.22 -15.14 30.37
CA GLN A 558 -12.35 -15.49 31.24
C GLN A 558 -13.63 -14.76 30.83
N GLU A 559 -13.54 -13.48 30.49
CA GLU A 559 -14.63 -12.68 29.94
C GLU A 559 -15.17 -13.29 28.64
N HIS A 560 -14.29 -13.57 27.68
CA HIS A 560 -14.64 -14.27 26.44
C HIS A 560 -15.25 -15.65 26.70
N GLY A 561 -14.76 -16.39 27.70
CA GLY A 561 -15.31 -17.68 28.09
C GLY A 561 -16.75 -17.61 28.63
N ARG A 562 -17.13 -16.50 29.28
CA ARG A 562 -18.52 -16.28 29.72
C ARG A 562 -19.47 -16.10 28.54
N GLU A 563 -19.02 -15.45 27.48
CA GLU A 563 -19.85 -15.13 26.31
C GLU A 563 -19.75 -16.16 25.19
N ALA A 564 -18.77 -17.06 25.22
CA ALA A 564 -18.58 -18.06 24.18
C ALA A 564 -19.60 -19.20 24.21
N CYS A 565 -19.95 -19.68 23.02
CA CYS A 565 -20.65 -20.96 22.85
C CYS A 565 -19.85 -22.10 23.48
N THR A 566 -20.53 -22.95 24.24
CA THR A 566 -19.93 -24.09 24.94
C THR A 566 -20.03 -25.41 24.14
N ARG A 567 -20.66 -25.38 22.96
CA ARG A 567 -20.82 -26.57 22.12
C ARG A 567 -19.51 -26.90 21.40
N VAL A 568 -19.36 -28.19 21.09
CA VAL A 568 -18.27 -28.74 20.26
C VAL A 568 -18.91 -29.29 19.00
N HIS A 569 -18.36 -28.93 17.84
CA HIS A 569 -18.85 -29.43 16.55
C HIS A 569 -18.57 -30.93 16.39
N GLY A 570 -19.26 -31.57 15.44
CA GLY A 570 -19.01 -32.99 15.11
C GLY A 570 -17.56 -33.29 14.67
N CYS A 571 -16.83 -32.27 14.19
CA CYS A 571 -15.40 -32.36 13.87
C CYS A 571 -14.47 -32.34 15.10
N GLY A 572 -15.00 -32.14 16.31
CA GLY A 572 -14.23 -32.10 17.56
C GLY A 572 -13.69 -30.72 17.95
N HIS A 573 -13.86 -29.69 17.12
CA HIS A 573 -13.49 -28.32 17.45
C HIS A 573 -14.57 -27.61 18.29
N ALA A 574 -14.15 -26.80 19.26
CA ALA A 574 -15.04 -25.93 20.01
C ALA A 574 -15.67 -24.88 19.08
N CYS A 575 -16.98 -24.65 19.20
CA CYS A 575 -17.68 -23.68 18.38
C CYS A 575 -17.19 -22.26 18.68
N GLY A 576 -16.64 -21.57 17.68
CA GLY A 576 -16.16 -20.17 17.78
C GLY A 576 -17.25 -19.13 18.04
N GLY A 577 -18.52 -19.54 18.03
CA GLY A 577 -19.70 -18.68 18.17
C GLY A 577 -19.92 -18.08 19.56
N VAL A 578 -20.90 -17.19 19.67
CA VAL A 578 -21.41 -16.62 20.93
C VAL A 578 -22.41 -17.57 21.59
N ARG A 579 -22.53 -17.48 22.92
CA ARG A 579 -23.45 -18.26 23.74
C ARG A 579 -24.91 -17.95 23.37
N ASP A 580 -25.75 -18.97 23.42
CA ASP A 580 -27.21 -18.89 23.23
C ASP A 580 -27.68 -18.46 21.83
N GLU A 581 -26.80 -18.44 20.82
CA GLU A 581 -27.21 -18.31 19.43
C GLU A 581 -28.03 -19.53 18.97
N LYS A 582 -29.07 -19.27 18.15
CA LYS A 582 -29.99 -20.31 17.65
C LYS A 582 -29.24 -21.34 16.80
N THR A 583 -28.37 -20.83 15.93
CA THR A 583 -27.51 -21.59 15.03
C THR A 583 -26.06 -21.38 15.46
N CYS A 584 -25.32 -22.47 15.65
CA CYS A 584 -23.90 -22.35 15.96
C CYS A 584 -23.13 -21.87 14.73
N LEU A 585 -22.22 -20.91 14.94
CA LEU A 585 -21.22 -20.52 13.95
C LEU A 585 -20.56 -21.77 13.34
N PRO A 586 -20.53 -21.93 12.00
CA PRO A 586 -19.78 -22.98 11.35
C PRO A 586 -18.32 -23.01 11.79
N CYS A 587 -17.70 -24.18 11.70
CA CYS A 587 -16.37 -24.38 12.25
C CYS A 587 -15.34 -23.50 11.54
N LEU A 588 -14.75 -22.52 12.24
CA LEU A 588 -13.72 -21.60 11.72
C LEU A 588 -12.47 -22.31 11.16
N PHE A 589 -12.27 -23.59 11.47
CA PHE A 589 -11.21 -24.42 10.89
C PHE A 589 -11.62 -25.10 9.57
N GLY A 590 -12.72 -24.68 8.93
CA GLY A 590 -13.15 -25.17 7.61
C GLY A 590 -13.61 -26.62 7.56
N CYS A 591 -13.80 -27.27 8.72
CA CYS A 591 -14.05 -28.73 8.78
C CYS A 591 -15.45 -29.16 8.33
N SER A 592 -16.38 -28.21 8.17
CA SER A 592 -17.78 -28.50 7.86
C SER A 592 -18.07 -28.67 6.37
N GLY A 593 -17.11 -28.40 5.46
CA GLY A 593 -17.29 -28.53 4.01
C GLY A 593 -18.40 -27.66 3.40
N THR A 594 -19.04 -26.81 4.21
CA THR A 594 -20.07 -25.86 3.84
C THR A 594 -19.39 -24.56 3.38
N GLU A 595 -19.62 -24.13 2.14
CA GLU A 595 -19.14 -22.83 1.61
C GLU A 595 -19.79 -21.59 2.25
N LEU A 596 -20.49 -21.75 3.38
CA LEU A 596 -21.19 -20.68 4.08
C LEU A 596 -20.24 -19.69 4.76
N LEU A 597 -19.01 -20.09 5.06
CA LEU A 597 -18.00 -19.23 5.70
C LEU A 597 -16.77 -19.17 4.81
N ARG A 598 -16.51 -17.99 4.23
CA ARG A 598 -15.24 -17.70 3.54
C ARG A 598 -14.10 -17.55 4.55
N GLN A 599 -14.40 -17.02 5.73
CA GLN A 599 -13.40 -16.68 6.75
C GLN A 599 -12.97 -17.88 7.60
N ASP A 600 -11.70 -17.89 8.01
CA ASP A 600 -11.09 -18.92 8.85
C ASP A 600 -10.72 -18.43 10.27
N ALA A 601 -10.22 -19.35 11.10
CA ALA A 601 -9.84 -19.10 12.49
C ALA A 601 -8.68 -18.10 12.67
N ASP A 602 -7.77 -18.03 11.70
CA ASP A 602 -6.58 -17.18 11.70
C ASP A 602 -6.86 -15.80 11.04
N ASP A 603 -8.01 -15.61 10.37
CA ASP A 603 -8.43 -14.32 9.79
C ASP A 603 -8.58 -13.23 10.86
N MET A 604 -8.13 -12.02 10.54
CA MET A 604 -8.23 -10.87 11.44
C MET A 604 -9.67 -10.38 11.55
N CYS A 605 -10.10 -10.03 12.76
CA CYS A 605 -11.31 -9.24 12.90
C CYS A 605 -11.13 -7.88 12.22
N MET A 606 -11.87 -7.63 11.15
CA MET A 606 -11.80 -6.40 10.35
C MET A 606 -12.47 -5.18 11.04
N ILE A 607 -12.81 -5.30 12.33
CA ILE A 607 -13.30 -4.20 13.16
C ILE A 607 -12.19 -3.74 14.10
N CYS A 608 -11.66 -4.64 14.94
CA CYS A 608 -10.60 -4.27 15.86
C CYS A 608 -9.23 -4.24 15.18
N PHE A 609 -9.01 -5.07 14.14
CA PHE A 609 -7.72 -5.31 13.49
C PHE A 609 -6.61 -5.73 14.45
N THR A 610 -6.97 -6.26 15.62
CA THR A 610 -6.02 -6.62 16.68
C THR A 610 -5.87 -8.11 16.86
N ASP A 611 -6.97 -8.84 16.71
CA ASP A 611 -7.04 -10.25 17.06
C ASP A 611 -7.68 -11.07 15.93
N PRO A 612 -7.22 -12.32 15.75
CA PRO A 612 -7.86 -13.25 14.82
C PRO A 612 -9.23 -13.69 15.35
N LEU A 613 -10.12 -14.14 14.47
CA LEU A 613 -11.49 -14.52 14.82
C LEU A 613 -11.55 -15.61 15.91
N GLN A 614 -10.58 -16.52 15.98
CA GLN A 614 -10.55 -17.55 17.04
C GLN A 614 -10.23 -17.02 18.45
N ALA A 615 -9.68 -15.81 18.58
CA ALA A 615 -9.23 -15.26 19.86
C ALA A 615 -10.38 -14.65 20.69
N ALA A 616 -11.58 -14.55 20.14
CA ALA A 616 -12.79 -14.11 20.83
C ALA A 616 -14.02 -14.85 20.27
N PRO A 617 -15.18 -14.80 20.94
CA PRO A 617 -16.44 -15.27 20.36
C PRO A 617 -16.80 -14.44 19.12
N ALA A 618 -17.12 -15.11 18.02
CA ALA A 618 -17.53 -14.48 16.76
C ALA A 618 -19.01 -14.75 16.45
N ILE A 619 -19.61 -13.93 15.59
CA ILE A 619 -21.01 -14.05 15.18
C ILE A 619 -21.10 -14.11 13.65
N GLN A 620 -22.06 -14.86 13.12
CA GLN A 620 -22.41 -14.88 11.69
C GLN A 620 -23.91 -14.63 11.55
N GLU A 621 -24.33 -13.41 11.91
CA GLU A 621 -25.72 -12.97 11.86
C GLU A 621 -25.78 -11.52 11.36
N ASP A 622 -26.91 -11.14 10.77
CA ASP A 622 -27.22 -9.73 10.54
C ASP A 622 -27.22 -9.01 11.89
N MET A 623 -26.42 -7.95 12.02
CA MET A 623 -26.31 -7.19 13.27
C MET A 623 -27.71 -6.82 13.78
N THR A 624 -28.09 -7.36 14.93
CA THR A 624 -29.36 -7.11 15.61
C THR A 624 -29.07 -6.69 17.04
N HIS A 625 -28.97 -5.38 17.27
CA HIS A 625 -28.66 -4.83 18.58
C HIS A 625 -29.67 -3.74 18.94
N TRP A 626 -30.35 -3.90 20.07
CA TRP A 626 -31.42 -3.01 20.51
C TRP A 626 -31.01 -1.53 20.58
N THR A 627 -29.77 -1.23 20.99
CA THR A 627 -29.23 0.15 21.00
C THR A 627 -28.92 0.68 19.60
N LEU A 628 -28.65 -0.19 18.64
CA LEU A 628 -28.39 0.19 17.25
C LEU A 628 -29.65 0.11 16.39
N GLU A 629 -30.78 -0.34 16.94
CA GLU A 629 -32.01 -0.56 16.17
C GLU A 629 -32.50 0.73 15.51
N GLU A 630 -32.35 1.88 16.18
CA GLU A 630 -32.67 3.20 15.60
C GLU A 630 -31.80 3.53 14.36
N LEU A 631 -30.55 3.05 14.32
CA LEU A 631 -29.63 3.23 13.20
C LEU A 631 -29.80 2.14 12.13
N LEU A 632 -30.10 0.91 12.54
CA LEU A 632 -30.20 -0.26 11.66
C LEU A 632 -31.55 -0.34 10.94
N ALA A 633 -32.66 0.07 11.58
CA ALA A 633 -33.99 -0.03 10.98
C ALA A 633 -34.14 0.77 9.67
N PRO A 634 -33.60 1.99 9.51
CA PRO A 634 -33.56 2.67 8.21
C PRO A 634 -32.75 1.90 7.15
N ILE A 635 -31.59 1.34 7.53
CA ILE A 635 -30.69 0.63 6.62
C ILE A 635 -31.33 -0.67 6.13
N ARG A 636 -31.96 -1.45 7.04
CA ARG A 636 -32.69 -2.68 6.68
C ARG A 636 -33.84 -2.39 5.72
N ARG A 637 -34.64 -1.34 5.98
CA ARG A 637 -35.74 -0.93 5.08
C ARG A 637 -35.22 -0.55 3.69
N LEU A 638 -34.09 0.17 3.60
CA LEU A 638 -33.47 0.51 2.33
C LEU A 638 -32.94 -0.74 1.60
N SER A 639 -32.29 -1.66 2.33
CA SER A 639 -31.80 -2.93 1.79
C SER A 639 -32.93 -3.78 1.21
N GLU A 640 -34.05 -3.92 1.92
CA GLU A 640 -35.25 -4.61 1.45
C GLU A 640 -35.88 -3.93 0.21
N GLU A 641 -35.90 -2.58 0.19
CA GLU A 641 -36.40 -1.83 -0.97
C GLU A 641 -35.55 -2.08 -2.21
N VAL A 642 -34.22 -2.01 -2.08
CA VAL A 642 -33.26 -2.29 -3.17
C VAL A 642 -33.40 -3.74 -3.63
N ARG A 643 -33.40 -4.70 -2.70
CA ARG A 643 -33.58 -6.14 -2.99
C ARG A 643 -34.83 -6.39 -3.81
N ARG A 644 -35.97 -5.83 -3.40
CA ARG A 644 -37.26 -5.98 -4.09
C ARG A 644 -37.24 -5.36 -5.49
N LYS A 645 -36.68 -4.15 -5.63
CA LYS A 645 -36.60 -3.46 -6.94
C LYS A 645 -35.64 -4.17 -7.91
N ALA A 646 -34.50 -4.63 -7.41
CA ALA A 646 -33.51 -5.36 -8.20
C ALA A 646 -34.06 -6.69 -8.71
N LEU A 647 -34.71 -7.47 -7.84
CA LEU A 647 -35.35 -8.73 -8.22
C LEU A 647 -36.45 -8.52 -9.27
N MET A 648 -37.33 -7.53 -9.05
CA MET A 648 -38.37 -7.19 -10.02
C MET A 648 -37.78 -6.80 -11.38
N ARG A 649 -36.68 -6.05 -11.40
CA ARG A 649 -35.99 -5.69 -12.65
C ARG A 649 -35.45 -6.93 -13.36
N LEU A 650 -34.82 -7.85 -12.62
CA LEU A 650 -34.29 -9.11 -13.14
C LEU A 650 -35.39 -9.98 -13.77
N GLU A 651 -36.57 -10.05 -13.15
CA GLU A 651 -37.74 -10.77 -13.65
C GLU A 651 -38.26 -10.16 -14.96
N TYR A 652 -38.38 -8.84 -15.03
CA TYR A 652 -38.84 -8.13 -16.23
C TYR A 652 -37.83 -8.17 -17.39
N GLU A 653 -36.54 -8.35 -17.10
CA GLU A 653 -35.51 -8.63 -18.10
C GLU A 653 -35.48 -10.11 -18.54
N GLY A 654 -36.28 -10.99 -17.92
CA GLY A 654 -36.36 -12.42 -18.25
C GLY A 654 -35.16 -13.25 -17.77
N LEU A 655 -34.32 -12.68 -16.91
CA LEU A 655 -33.07 -13.31 -16.45
C LEU A 655 -33.21 -14.11 -15.14
N ALA A 656 -34.37 -14.02 -14.47
CA ALA A 656 -34.60 -14.67 -13.18
C ALA A 656 -34.69 -16.21 -13.25
N ALA A 657 -35.07 -16.78 -14.40
CA ALA A 657 -35.26 -18.23 -14.57
C ALA A 657 -34.00 -18.99 -15.05
N GLY A 658 -32.86 -18.30 -15.15
CA GLY A 658 -31.70 -18.78 -15.90
C GLY A 658 -31.97 -18.71 -17.39
N GLY A 659 -31.08 -18.06 -18.15
CA GLY A 659 -31.14 -18.12 -19.62
C GLY A 659 -31.14 -19.59 -20.08
N SER A 660 -31.56 -19.85 -21.32
CA SER A 660 -31.93 -21.16 -21.86
C SER A 660 -30.93 -22.34 -21.72
N ARG A 661 -29.76 -22.15 -21.07
CA ARG A 661 -28.78 -23.19 -20.71
C ARG A 661 -27.99 -22.94 -19.39
N GLY A 662 -28.37 -21.98 -18.54
CA GLY A 662 -27.67 -21.66 -17.28
C GLY A 662 -28.26 -22.38 -16.05
N ARG A 663 -27.43 -22.73 -15.06
CA ARG A 663 -27.93 -23.17 -13.73
C ARG A 663 -28.83 -22.06 -13.17
N ALA A 664 -30.00 -22.42 -12.66
CA ALA A 664 -30.80 -21.51 -11.84
C ALA A 664 -29.91 -20.96 -10.72
N HIS A 665 -29.89 -19.65 -10.52
CA HIS A 665 -29.21 -19.06 -9.37
C HIS A 665 -29.95 -19.52 -8.10
N ASP A 666 -29.22 -20.10 -7.15
CA ASP A 666 -29.79 -20.56 -5.87
C ASP A 666 -30.44 -19.40 -5.08
N ASP A 667 -30.00 -18.15 -5.30
CA ASP A 667 -30.67 -16.92 -4.84
C ASP A 667 -30.69 -15.82 -5.94
N PRO A 668 -31.81 -15.66 -6.68
CA PRO A 668 -31.92 -14.65 -7.73
C PRO A 668 -31.92 -13.20 -7.21
N ALA A 669 -32.29 -12.99 -5.95
CA ALA A 669 -32.33 -11.64 -5.38
C ALA A 669 -30.92 -11.12 -5.09
N THR A 670 -30.04 -11.99 -4.55
CA THR A 670 -28.63 -11.65 -4.32
C THR A 670 -27.91 -11.39 -5.65
N TYR A 671 -28.13 -12.23 -6.67
CA TYR A 671 -27.61 -11.99 -8.01
C TYR A 671 -28.07 -10.64 -8.59
N ALA A 672 -29.35 -10.29 -8.42
CA ALA A 672 -29.87 -9.00 -8.87
C ALA A 672 -29.22 -7.81 -8.16
N MET A 673 -28.98 -7.92 -6.85
CA MET A 673 -28.32 -6.87 -6.05
C MET A 673 -26.85 -6.67 -6.43
N GLU A 674 -26.14 -7.73 -6.82
CA GLU A 674 -24.76 -7.63 -7.34
C GLU A 674 -24.71 -7.08 -8.77
N ARG A 675 -25.75 -7.33 -9.56
CA ARG A 675 -25.81 -6.94 -10.99
C ARG A 675 -26.14 -5.46 -11.19
N TYR A 676 -27.04 -4.89 -10.39
CA TYR A 676 -27.62 -3.56 -10.62
C TYR A 676 -27.13 -2.54 -9.60
N ALA A 677 -26.86 -1.32 -10.06
CA ALA A 677 -26.54 -0.17 -9.21
C ALA A 677 -27.83 0.59 -8.82
N TYR A 678 -27.97 0.90 -7.53
CA TYR A 678 -29.07 1.69 -6.98
C TYR A 678 -28.54 2.88 -6.18
N TYR A 679 -29.21 4.02 -6.34
CA TYR A 679 -28.85 5.27 -5.68
C TYR A 679 -30.01 5.76 -4.79
N VAL A 680 -29.70 6.49 -3.72
CA VAL A 680 -30.72 7.09 -2.84
C VAL A 680 -31.06 8.48 -3.33
N CYS A 681 -32.32 8.74 -3.66
CA CYS A 681 -32.74 10.06 -4.09
C CYS A 681 -32.71 11.06 -2.93
N HIS A 682 -32.02 12.18 -3.12
CA HIS A 682 -31.92 13.25 -2.13
C HIS A 682 -33.29 13.86 -1.75
N LYS A 683 -34.19 14.00 -2.71
CA LYS A 683 -35.49 14.67 -2.48
C LYS A 683 -36.51 13.78 -1.75
N CYS A 684 -36.59 12.49 -2.09
CA CYS A 684 -37.64 11.61 -1.56
C CYS A 684 -37.12 10.45 -0.68
N GLY A 685 -35.79 10.25 -0.60
CA GLY A 685 -35.16 9.20 0.19
C GLY A 685 -35.31 7.78 -0.37
N LYS A 686 -36.01 7.60 -1.50
CA LYS A 686 -36.22 6.28 -2.12
C LYS A 686 -35.04 5.84 -2.99
N ALA A 687 -34.82 4.54 -3.08
CA ALA A 687 -33.83 3.96 -3.99
C ALA A 687 -34.30 4.06 -5.46
N TYR A 688 -33.43 4.43 -6.39
CA TYR A 688 -33.72 4.40 -7.83
C TYR A 688 -32.60 3.74 -8.61
N PHE A 689 -32.96 3.17 -9.76
CA PHE A 689 -32.05 2.42 -10.61
C PHE A 689 -31.10 3.36 -11.34
N GLY A 690 -29.80 3.05 -11.33
CA GLY A 690 -28.77 3.85 -12.00
C GLY A 690 -27.94 3.11 -13.06
N GLY A 691 -28.24 1.84 -13.35
CA GLY A 691 -27.50 1.06 -14.36
C GLY A 691 -26.96 -0.26 -13.81
N LEU A 692 -25.96 -0.82 -14.49
CA LEU A 692 -25.27 -2.03 -14.03
C LEU A 692 -24.12 -1.68 -13.09
N ALA A 693 -23.92 -2.46 -12.02
CA ALA A 693 -22.87 -2.21 -11.02
C ALA A 693 -21.45 -2.22 -11.62
N ARG A 694 -21.19 -3.00 -12.67
CA ARG A 694 -19.89 -3.01 -13.36
C ARG A 694 -19.54 -1.69 -14.04
N CYS A 695 -20.53 -0.88 -14.41
CA CYS A 695 -20.31 0.44 -15.01
C CYS A 695 -19.90 1.47 -13.93
N GLU A 696 -20.15 1.17 -12.66
CA GLU A 696 -19.75 1.98 -11.51
C GLU A 696 -18.31 1.69 -11.07
N ALA A 697 -17.79 0.46 -11.28
CA ALA A 697 -16.44 0.07 -10.90
C ALA A 697 -15.32 0.89 -11.56
N GLU A 698 -15.63 1.63 -12.63
CA GLU A 698 -14.73 2.54 -13.34
C GLU A 698 -14.80 4.00 -12.84
N SER A 699 -15.71 4.33 -11.91
CA SER A 699 -15.89 5.67 -11.34
C SER A 699 -15.42 5.71 -9.89
N SER A 700 -14.42 6.56 -9.62
CA SER A 700 -13.83 6.79 -8.29
C SER A 700 -14.13 8.19 -7.75
N GLY A 701 -15.12 8.87 -8.35
CA GLY A 701 -15.45 10.27 -8.08
C GLY A 701 -16.14 10.51 -6.73
N TRP A 702 -15.92 11.70 -6.17
CA TRP A 702 -16.71 12.26 -5.09
C TRP A 702 -17.92 12.98 -5.70
N TRP A 703 -19.14 12.57 -5.34
CA TRP A 703 -20.37 13.21 -5.81
C TRP A 703 -21.11 13.91 -4.66
N GLU A 704 -21.81 14.99 -4.98
CA GLU A 704 -22.64 15.69 -4.00
C GLU A 704 -23.98 14.96 -3.87
N PRO A 705 -24.43 14.57 -2.66
CA PRO A 705 -25.68 13.85 -2.49
C PRO A 705 -26.89 14.57 -3.07
N THR A 706 -26.88 15.90 -3.13
CA THR A 706 -27.97 16.73 -3.67
C THR A 706 -28.24 16.51 -5.17
N GLU A 707 -27.26 15.97 -5.90
CA GLU A 707 -27.34 15.72 -7.34
C GLU A 707 -27.95 14.35 -7.67
N LEU A 708 -28.05 13.45 -6.68
CA LEU A 708 -28.72 12.16 -6.83
C LEU A 708 -30.23 12.33 -6.73
N VAL A 709 -30.89 12.51 -7.87
CA VAL A 709 -32.33 12.74 -7.94
C VAL A 709 -32.96 11.73 -8.90
N CYS A 710 -33.94 10.97 -8.41
CA CYS A 710 -34.66 10.01 -9.25
C CYS A 710 -35.50 10.72 -10.32
N GLY A 711 -35.80 10.03 -11.43
CA GLY A 711 -36.54 10.61 -12.55
C GLY A 711 -37.91 11.20 -12.18
N ALA A 712 -38.58 10.67 -11.13
CA ALA A 712 -39.82 11.24 -10.62
C ALA A 712 -39.65 12.62 -9.95
N CYS A 713 -38.51 12.83 -9.29
CA CYS A 713 -38.17 14.07 -8.59
C CYS A 713 -37.43 15.11 -9.46
N SER A 714 -37.02 14.69 -10.66
CA SER A 714 -36.36 15.50 -11.70
C SER A 714 -37.15 15.53 -13.01
N ASP A 715 -38.47 15.38 -12.96
CA ASP A 715 -39.33 15.30 -14.15
C ASP A 715 -39.48 16.65 -14.89
N VAL A 716 -38.43 17.05 -15.59
CA VAL A 716 -38.37 18.30 -16.37
C VAL A 716 -39.15 18.24 -17.69
N ALA A 717 -39.44 17.03 -18.19
CA ALA A 717 -40.15 16.81 -19.45
C ALA A 717 -41.67 16.58 -19.27
N GLY A 718 -42.18 16.50 -18.04
CA GLY A 718 -43.59 16.20 -17.76
C GLY A 718 -43.98 14.82 -18.28
N ALA A 719 -43.19 13.80 -17.94
CA ALA A 719 -43.33 12.45 -18.46
C ALA A 719 -44.68 11.84 -18.08
N ARG A 720 -45.27 11.07 -19.01
CA ARG A 720 -46.47 10.30 -18.70
C ARG A 720 -46.15 9.22 -17.67
N THR A 721 -46.94 9.18 -16.60
CA THR A 721 -46.79 8.16 -15.56
C THR A 721 -47.24 6.80 -16.09
N CYS A 722 -46.54 5.75 -15.66
CA CYS A 722 -46.87 4.38 -16.03
C CYS A 722 -48.21 3.97 -15.38
N PRO A 723 -49.14 3.34 -16.11
CA PRO A 723 -50.39 2.87 -15.52
C PRO A 723 -50.19 1.75 -14.49
N LYS A 724 -49.10 0.97 -14.59
CA LYS A 724 -48.78 -0.12 -13.65
C LYS A 724 -47.93 0.33 -12.47
N HIS A 725 -46.96 1.21 -12.71
CA HIS A 725 -45.91 1.53 -11.74
C HIS A 725 -45.79 3.02 -11.40
N GLY A 726 -46.74 3.85 -11.84
CA GLY A 726 -46.69 5.30 -11.64
C GLY A 726 -45.37 5.90 -12.14
N ALA A 727 -44.71 6.67 -11.28
CA ALA A 727 -43.38 7.25 -11.54
C ALA A 727 -42.24 6.50 -10.84
N ASP A 728 -42.50 5.38 -10.15
CA ASP A 728 -41.51 4.71 -9.29
C ASP A 728 -40.28 4.16 -10.06
N PHE A 729 -40.44 3.88 -11.35
CA PHE A 729 -39.38 3.43 -12.25
C PHE A 729 -39.21 4.40 -13.43
N LEU A 730 -39.56 5.68 -13.26
CA LEU A 730 -39.33 6.68 -14.29
C LEU A 730 -37.82 6.93 -14.44
N GLU A 731 -37.31 6.68 -15.64
CA GLU A 731 -35.91 6.85 -16.00
C GLU A 731 -35.75 7.94 -17.07
N TYR A 732 -34.60 8.61 -17.05
CA TYR A 732 -34.20 9.60 -18.06
C TYR A 732 -32.95 9.12 -18.78
N LYS A 733 -32.78 9.50 -20.06
CA LYS A 733 -31.49 9.33 -20.73
C LYS A 733 -30.52 10.41 -20.25
N CYS A 734 -29.22 10.10 -20.33
CA CYS A 734 -28.21 11.15 -20.27
C CYS A 734 -28.49 12.18 -21.38
N ARG A 735 -28.38 13.47 -21.04
CA ARG A 735 -28.53 14.55 -22.01
C ARG A 735 -27.50 14.43 -23.14
N TYR A 736 -26.29 13.98 -22.82
CA TYR A 736 -25.11 14.02 -23.68
C TYR A 736 -24.75 12.69 -24.35
N CYS A 737 -25.46 11.59 -24.09
CA CYS A 737 -25.19 10.30 -24.74
C CYS A 737 -26.37 9.32 -24.67
N CYS A 738 -26.21 8.17 -25.33
CA CYS A 738 -27.17 7.07 -25.42
C CYS A 738 -26.70 5.86 -24.59
N SER A 739 -26.29 6.11 -23.35
CA SER A 739 -25.18 5.45 -22.64
C SER A 739 -25.00 3.93 -22.80
N VAL A 740 -23.75 3.58 -23.16
CA VAL A 740 -23.03 2.30 -23.02
C VAL A 740 -21.65 2.68 -22.45
N SER A 741 -21.16 2.06 -21.37
CA SER A 741 -19.73 2.23 -20.99
C SER A 741 -18.83 1.60 -22.07
N THR A 742 -18.02 2.42 -22.73
CA THR A 742 -17.12 2.02 -23.82
C THR A 742 -15.78 1.50 -23.31
N THR A 743 -15.71 0.24 -22.89
CA THR A 743 -14.48 -0.59 -23.04
C THR A 743 -14.60 -1.46 -24.29
N ARG A 744 -14.81 -0.84 -25.47
CA ARG A 744 -14.80 -1.54 -26.77
C ARG A 744 -13.48 -1.41 -27.54
N ARG A 745 -12.45 -0.76 -26.98
CA ARG A 745 -11.17 -0.54 -27.69
C ARG A 745 -10.10 -1.63 -27.50
N TYR A 746 -10.38 -2.71 -26.77
CA TYR A 746 -9.46 -3.85 -26.58
C TYR A 746 -10.10 -5.25 -26.64
N VAL A 747 -11.30 -5.42 -27.20
CA VAL A 747 -11.94 -6.75 -27.28
C VAL A 747 -11.78 -7.39 -28.67
N TYR A 748 -10.55 -7.41 -29.18
CA TYR A 748 -10.21 -8.31 -30.30
C TYR A 748 -8.99 -9.21 -30.05
N GLU A 749 -8.30 -9.14 -28.90
CA GLU A 749 -7.10 -10.00 -28.69
C GLU A 749 -6.89 -10.62 -27.30
N THR A 750 -7.81 -10.48 -26.35
CA THR A 750 -7.73 -11.23 -25.06
C THR A 750 -9.08 -11.84 -24.66
N MET A 751 -9.31 -13.07 -25.14
CA MET A 751 -10.38 -13.95 -24.64
C MET A 751 -10.03 -14.46 -23.23
N SER A 752 -10.27 -13.68 -22.17
CA SER A 752 -10.29 -14.26 -20.81
C SER A 752 -11.30 -13.66 -19.81
N CYS A 753 -12.19 -12.75 -20.23
CA CYS A 753 -13.21 -12.16 -19.34
C CYS A 753 -14.66 -12.47 -19.74
N ILE A 754 -14.92 -13.62 -20.38
CA ILE A 754 -16.27 -14.16 -20.61
C ILE A 754 -16.28 -15.61 -20.17
N VAL A 755 -16.77 -15.86 -18.96
CA VAL A 755 -17.59 -17.05 -18.71
C VAL A 755 -19.00 -16.57 -18.45
N ASP A 756 -19.65 -16.15 -19.52
CA ASP A 756 -21.02 -16.59 -19.76
C ASP A 756 -21.15 -16.86 -21.26
N GLN A 757 -20.96 -18.13 -21.63
CA GLN A 757 -21.00 -18.62 -23.02
C GLN A 757 -22.45 -18.71 -23.51
N THR A 758 -23.21 -17.62 -23.44
CA THR A 758 -24.49 -17.52 -24.15
C THR A 758 -24.31 -16.56 -25.32
N ALA A 759 -24.48 -17.13 -26.52
CA ALA A 759 -24.34 -16.47 -27.80
C ALA A 759 -25.52 -15.52 -28.09
N ASP A 760 -25.78 -14.57 -27.20
CA ASP A 760 -26.77 -13.52 -27.44
C ASP A 760 -26.09 -12.17 -27.63
N ARG A 761 -25.93 -11.79 -28.89
CA ARG A 761 -25.34 -10.52 -29.35
C ARG A 761 -26.21 -9.30 -29.04
N SER A 762 -27.30 -9.45 -28.28
CA SER A 762 -28.33 -8.41 -28.07
C SER A 762 -28.31 -7.71 -26.70
N ILE A 763 -27.48 -8.15 -25.74
CA ILE A 763 -27.45 -7.55 -24.39
C ILE A 763 -26.43 -6.41 -24.35
N LEU A 764 -26.78 -5.31 -25.02
CA LEU A 764 -26.06 -4.03 -24.89
C LEU A 764 -26.27 -3.46 -23.48
N VAL A 765 -25.17 -3.08 -22.83
CA VAL A 765 -25.11 -2.41 -21.53
C VAL A 765 -25.90 -1.10 -21.61
N ARG A 766 -27.00 -0.97 -20.85
CA ARG A 766 -27.85 0.24 -20.85
C ARG A 766 -27.67 0.99 -19.54
N ASP A 767 -26.84 2.04 -19.56
CA ASP A 767 -26.78 2.97 -18.44
C ASP A 767 -27.83 4.07 -18.64
N VAL A 768 -28.50 4.45 -17.55
CA VAL A 768 -29.48 5.55 -17.54
C VAL A 768 -28.85 6.77 -16.86
N ALA A 769 -29.54 7.90 -16.87
CA ALA A 769 -29.08 9.04 -16.08
C ALA A 769 -29.15 8.72 -14.58
N VAL A 770 -28.05 9.01 -13.88
CA VAL A 770 -27.89 8.84 -12.44
C VAL A 770 -27.97 10.20 -11.74
N PHE A 771 -27.34 11.22 -12.32
CA PHE A 771 -27.23 12.55 -11.73
C PHE A 771 -28.18 13.54 -12.38
N PHE A 772 -28.67 14.49 -11.58
CA PHE A 772 -29.44 15.64 -12.01
C PHE A 772 -28.82 16.92 -11.45
N CYS A 773 -28.05 17.60 -12.29
CA CYS A 773 -27.28 18.78 -11.90
C CYS A 773 -27.96 20.07 -12.39
N PHE A 774 -27.62 21.17 -11.73
CA PHE A 774 -28.05 22.53 -12.08
C PHE A 774 -29.58 22.72 -12.14
N GLY A 775 -30.35 21.80 -11.56
CA GLY A 775 -31.81 21.77 -11.64
C GLY A 775 -32.38 21.59 -13.05
N THR A 776 -31.55 21.19 -14.04
CA THR A 776 -31.97 21.19 -15.45
C THR A 776 -31.48 20.01 -16.28
N SER A 777 -30.40 19.34 -15.88
CA SER A 777 -29.67 18.45 -16.79
C SER A 777 -29.40 17.08 -16.19
N HIS A 778 -29.74 16.02 -16.93
CA HIS A 778 -29.50 14.63 -16.56
C HIS A 778 -28.17 14.10 -17.11
N PHE A 779 -27.38 13.42 -16.27
CA PHE A 779 -26.09 12.84 -16.63
C PHE A 779 -25.99 11.36 -16.22
N CYS A 780 -25.37 10.52 -17.07
CA CYS A 780 -24.82 9.24 -16.62
C CYS A 780 -23.49 9.48 -15.87
N ASN A 781 -23.00 8.47 -15.14
CA ASN A 781 -21.74 8.56 -14.37
C ASN A 781 -20.58 9.11 -15.21
N ALA A 782 -20.28 8.50 -16.35
CA ALA A 782 -19.16 8.92 -17.19
C ALA A 782 -19.29 10.34 -17.78
N CYS A 783 -20.51 10.82 -18.06
CA CYS A 783 -20.71 12.20 -18.52
C CYS A 783 -20.73 13.20 -17.36
N HIS A 784 -21.11 12.77 -16.16
CA HIS A 784 -21.05 13.57 -14.95
C HIS A 784 -19.59 13.78 -14.51
N ASP A 785 -18.75 12.74 -14.56
CA ASP A 785 -17.31 12.85 -14.27
C ASP A 785 -16.60 13.89 -15.16
N ASP A 786 -17.12 14.11 -16.37
CA ASP A 786 -16.58 15.06 -17.36
C ASP A 786 -17.58 16.19 -17.66
N PHE A 787 -18.44 16.54 -16.69
CA PHE A 787 -19.56 17.46 -16.92
C PHE A 787 -19.09 18.81 -17.47
N GLN A 788 -17.99 19.36 -16.95
CA GLN A 788 -17.45 20.66 -17.35
C GLN A 788 -17.15 20.73 -18.85
N ARG A 789 -16.61 19.65 -19.43
CA ARG A 789 -16.30 19.60 -20.86
C ARG A 789 -17.56 19.35 -21.67
N VAL A 790 -18.34 18.31 -21.33
CA VAL A 790 -19.50 17.92 -22.14
C VAL A 790 -20.60 18.98 -22.18
N THR A 791 -20.77 19.76 -21.11
CA THR A 791 -21.72 20.90 -21.09
C THR A 791 -21.27 22.05 -21.99
N ASN A 792 -19.95 22.20 -22.20
CA ASN A 792 -19.35 23.26 -23.00
C ASN A 792 -19.23 22.90 -24.50
N ILE A 793 -19.48 21.65 -24.90
CA ILE A 793 -19.50 21.28 -26.32
C ILE A 793 -20.70 21.96 -26.99
N PRO A 794 -20.51 22.77 -28.04
CA PRO A 794 -21.61 23.36 -28.79
C PRO A 794 -22.55 22.29 -29.33
N ARG A 795 -23.88 22.50 -29.26
CA ARG A 795 -24.89 21.47 -29.62
C ARG A 795 -24.69 20.83 -30.99
N HIS A 796 -24.22 21.59 -31.97
CA HIS A 796 -23.99 21.11 -33.34
C HIS A 796 -22.74 20.22 -33.48
N LEU A 797 -21.87 20.18 -32.46
CA LEU A 797 -20.67 19.33 -32.39
C LEU A 797 -20.86 18.13 -31.46
N LEU A 798 -22.03 17.99 -30.81
CA LEU A 798 -22.34 16.80 -30.04
C LEU A 798 -22.47 15.58 -30.96
N PRO A 799 -22.04 14.39 -30.51
CA PRO A 799 -22.16 13.17 -31.30
C PRO A 799 -23.62 12.86 -31.62
N GLN A 800 -23.86 12.35 -32.82
CA GLN A 800 -25.18 11.88 -33.23
C GLN A 800 -25.40 10.45 -32.74
N CYS A 801 -26.67 10.05 -32.63
CA CYS A 801 -27.00 8.69 -32.25
C CYS A 801 -26.47 7.69 -33.30
N PRO A 802 -25.68 6.67 -32.90
CA PRO A 802 -25.39 6.24 -31.52
C PRO A 802 -24.28 7.06 -30.84
N ALA A 803 -24.62 7.73 -29.73
CA ALA A 803 -23.70 8.59 -28.99
C ALA A 803 -23.18 7.91 -27.72
N GLY A 804 -21.87 7.87 -27.54
CA GLY A 804 -21.18 7.35 -26.37
C GLY A 804 -20.98 8.41 -25.29
N PRO A 805 -20.64 8.01 -24.05
CA PRO A 805 -20.31 8.95 -22.98
C PRO A 805 -19.13 9.85 -23.33
N LYS A 806 -18.93 10.93 -22.57
CA LYS A 806 -17.82 11.88 -22.76
C LYS A 806 -17.72 12.40 -24.22
N GLY A 807 -18.85 12.61 -24.87
CA GLY A 807 -18.89 13.17 -26.24
C GLY A 807 -18.30 12.26 -27.32
N GLU A 808 -18.19 10.95 -27.09
CA GLU A 808 -17.67 9.98 -28.05
C GLU A 808 -18.73 9.62 -29.11
N GLN A 809 -18.31 9.53 -30.39
CA GLN A 809 -19.16 9.01 -31.46
C GLN A 809 -19.01 7.48 -31.57
N LEU A 810 -20.09 6.73 -31.37
CA LEU A 810 -20.06 5.28 -31.53
C LEU A 810 -20.23 4.89 -33.00
N PRO A 811 -19.67 3.73 -33.42
CA PRO A 811 -19.97 3.15 -34.72
C PRO A 811 -21.40 2.56 -34.72
N GLY A 812 -22.08 2.66 -35.85
CA GLY A 812 -23.43 2.11 -36.05
C GLY A 812 -24.39 3.12 -36.67
N SER A 813 -25.61 2.66 -36.97
CA SER A 813 -26.69 3.53 -37.45
C SER A 813 -27.62 3.96 -36.31
N THR A 814 -28.47 4.96 -36.54
CA THR A 814 -29.43 5.44 -35.53
C THR A 814 -30.40 4.35 -35.07
N ASP A 815 -30.68 3.35 -35.91
CA ASP A 815 -31.53 2.19 -35.59
C ASP A 815 -30.86 1.24 -34.57
N GLU A 816 -29.54 1.33 -34.40
CA GLU A 816 -28.74 0.57 -33.44
C GLU A 816 -28.49 1.37 -32.15
N CYS A 817 -29.36 2.34 -31.84
CA CYS A 817 -29.28 3.10 -30.59
C CYS A 817 -29.19 2.14 -29.38
N PRO A 818 -28.21 2.29 -28.48
CA PRO A 818 -28.09 1.38 -27.35
C PRO A 818 -29.25 1.41 -26.36
N LEU A 819 -30.01 2.51 -26.34
CA LEU A 819 -31.22 2.64 -25.52
C LEU A 819 -32.45 1.98 -26.19
N HIS A 820 -32.33 1.55 -27.46
CA HIS A 820 -33.37 0.95 -28.29
C HIS A 820 -34.70 1.71 -28.26
N VAL A 821 -34.60 3.04 -28.24
CA VAL A 821 -35.75 3.94 -28.26
C VAL A 821 -35.44 5.10 -29.19
N GLN A 822 -36.45 5.58 -29.90
CA GLN A 822 -36.34 6.83 -30.64
C GLN A 822 -36.37 7.99 -29.65
N HIS A 823 -35.34 8.84 -29.71
CA HIS A 823 -35.16 9.96 -28.80
C HIS A 823 -34.69 11.20 -29.59
N PRO A 824 -34.87 12.42 -29.04
CA PRO A 824 -34.36 13.64 -29.67
C PRO A 824 -32.84 13.66 -29.79
N PRO A 825 -32.25 14.57 -30.59
CA PRO A 825 -30.81 14.71 -30.73
C PRO A 825 -30.07 14.86 -29.40
N THR A 826 -28.81 14.45 -29.37
CA THR A 826 -27.91 14.62 -28.23
C THR A 826 -27.83 16.09 -27.83
N GLY A 827 -27.91 16.37 -26.53
CA GLY A 827 -28.02 17.73 -25.97
C GLY A 827 -29.43 18.10 -25.51
N GLU A 828 -30.41 17.22 -25.71
CA GLU A 828 -31.81 17.39 -25.25
C GLU A 828 -32.21 16.36 -24.19
N GLU A 829 -33.00 16.85 -23.23
CA GLU A 829 -33.59 16.06 -22.14
C GLU A 829 -34.69 15.16 -22.68
N PHE A 830 -34.75 13.92 -22.19
CA PHE A 830 -35.76 12.97 -22.64
C PHE A 830 -36.04 11.90 -21.59
N ALA A 831 -37.31 11.78 -21.23
CA ALA A 831 -37.80 10.74 -20.34
C ALA A 831 -37.94 9.42 -21.12
N LEU A 832 -37.30 8.37 -20.63
CA LEU A 832 -37.39 7.03 -21.19
C LEU A 832 -38.66 6.28 -20.75
N GLY A 833 -39.43 6.87 -19.84
CA GLY A 833 -40.61 6.25 -19.23
C GLY A 833 -40.23 5.18 -18.20
N CYS A 834 -41.11 4.18 -18.04
CA CYS A 834 -40.95 3.14 -17.03
C CYS A 834 -39.88 2.12 -17.42
N GLY A 835 -38.77 2.10 -16.68
CA GLY A 835 -37.62 1.23 -16.92
C GLY A 835 -37.96 -0.26 -16.98
N VAL A 836 -38.79 -0.76 -16.07
CA VAL A 836 -39.18 -2.19 -16.06
C VAL A 836 -40.13 -2.54 -17.21
N CYS A 837 -41.13 -1.71 -17.51
CA CYS A 837 -42.07 -1.98 -18.61
C CYS A 837 -41.42 -1.88 -19.98
N ARG A 838 -40.41 -1.02 -20.15
CA ARG A 838 -39.67 -0.88 -21.41
C ARG A 838 -39.02 -2.20 -21.86
N HIS A 839 -38.67 -3.08 -20.92
CA HIS A 839 -38.11 -4.41 -21.21
C HIS A 839 -39.19 -5.45 -21.50
N ALA A 840 -40.37 -5.34 -20.87
CA ALA A 840 -41.50 -6.25 -21.14
C ALA A 840 -42.14 -6.06 -22.53
N HIS A 841 -41.93 -4.92 -23.19
CA HIS A 841 -42.43 -4.65 -24.55
C HIS A 841 -41.42 -5.01 -25.66
N ALA A 842 -40.24 -5.52 -25.30
CA ALA A 842 -39.19 -5.94 -26.23
C ALA A 842 -39.23 -7.45 -26.57
N PHE A 843 -40.23 -8.17 -26.05
CA PHE A 843 -40.52 -9.58 -26.33
C PHE A 843 -41.90 -9.75 -26.97
#